data_AF-A0A6B2C1I4-F1
#
_entry.id   AF-A0A6B2C1I4-F1
#
_cell.length_a   1.000
_cell.length_b   1.000
_cell.length_c   1.000
_cell.angle_alpha   90.00
_cell.angle_beta   90.00
_cell.angle_gamma   90.00
#
_symmetry.space_group_name_H-M   'P 1'
#
loop_
_entity.id
_entity.type
_entity.pdbx_description
1 polymer ?
#
loop_
_entity_poly.entity_id
_entity_poly.type
_entity_poly.pdbx_seq_one_letter_code
_entity_poly.pdbx_strand_id
1 'polypeptide(L)'
;MKVLRIQNLRISSLIEKFLLIILLILAFRYAGQLLIFFISFFLIGFLIIVLIKRKNSEIELSEVIMDSVLISILESSSLSLFLATFKLNNMFNFVACQLFITLILTFIVLRLKVEIKINYSKLETIFFTSIPVIFATISFALLDKFYTPDEYVYIRNAIDFIHDGYLVPVDFAPLREWSAFLTGRFLWQVTLASYIEATLGQLPYHLVNIPFLIMLLAAVYGLANIFLRNREKAFIVSLIIISNPLVIVFSNFVLIDFALTSLTFVSLYWFIKSFINEMNLYCLSKSFIVMFIALMYKFSFIVPMAIWIVFFFVSLKNKLYKHSRGHRLLFLIIVTPILAYELFLDIPALFTYYILHDLQLNSIFARYVFFSPLGMFIYLFFKTPWTSRLWWEIPLSEKLFFFFSILSPDILTPLITAFAILSPLVMRENHEEKIFASISLLSLVIAFLGFLGYSGYWDVQRYGLPVILMLQLAGLTAFMLSLGKGLAIYAATVFMQMLTYLNYIVHEDKGYTFYLWATKPQDTYDNTFILSMIYSFSLLIIIGSRLLIISQITNNLRRKLIRIMQVLILTGIFLSFIINNISLTLYGVKTNSMFQDYGIKSLAFQLERLNNNLTLLVSNAYTLPIYLKEKWIVIPPPLEPPDLEALLKMGVGAKIAVSTSEIATWPASRLGINDLLLYKLPAILVEREDNIIVPRQTFLKDRNILVHLSFINSTNYYTPFGSSLNIKIYGSPRWEYENQAKVLYFDGKKDYIVISGQPLYKSFQKLSVEVWFKTSRQQNGKFIVMGGYDNRTYNWGIYLSANSTRLSFILKRDKVYSFIITGNFSDNRWHQFVGVFDSKSIVTYLDGKPAKKIVLDENLILNVSPGFKIYIGSWSAQSFFEGYIGGVSIYLDVLEPMEVLNNYLLFVSNTTAIKGRIINVTDNYFIYDIKGKKLQTYLNSNISIIRATVKSIRIENQTKTSLSIDIYAKNAGNATMLLSTYYFSKFFSLNLKEGLNHLEFIFPLNIGKDLSRKTELILFNNKGELVTSIVTSSLLLEGLGLLPLLFIFFTSLVLYIYSSKHEKHCELSSGSSQ
;
A
#
# COMPACT_ATOMS: atom_id res chain seq x y z
N MET A 1 30.90 30.88 -16.20
CA MET A 1 30.22 31.69 -15.17
C MET A 1 29.22 32.60 -15.84
N LYS A 2 27.95 32.61 -15.41
CA LYS A 2 27.01 33.70 -15.72
C LYS A 2 26.40 34.15 -14.40
N VAL A 3 26.78 35.33 -13.93
CA VAL A 3 26.10 36.01 -12.82
C VAL A 3 24.84 36.61 -13.42
N LEU A 4 23.66 36.14 -13.01
CA LEU A 4 22.42 36.85 -13.34
C LEU A 4 22.37 38.12 -12.49
N ARG A 5 22.68 39.27 -13.10
CA ARG A 5 22.22 40.57 -12.60
C ARG A 5 20.77 40.75 -13.06
N ILE A 6 19.83 40.87 -12.13
CA ILE A 6 18.42 41.22 -12.41
C ILE A 6 18.32 42.72 -12.75
N GLN A 7 19.17 43.21 -13.65
CA GLN A 7 18.96 44.45 -14.39
C GLN A 7 18.71 44.17 -15.88
N ASN A 8 19.16 43.01 -16.40
CA ASN A 8 18.96 42.61 -17.80
C ASN A 8 18.05 41.38 -17.97
N LEU A 9 17.53 40.81 -16.88
CA LEU A 9 16.40 39.91 -16.96
C LEU A 9 15.14 40.78 -16.99
N ARG A 10 14.56 40.97 -18.18
CA ARG A 10 13.11 41.21 -18.22
C ARG A 10 12.51 40.10 -17.36
N ILE A 11 11.76 40.49 -16.34
CA ILE A 11 10.44 39.94 -16.05
C ILE A 11 10.11 38.65 -16.80
N SER A 12 9.98 38.90 -18.12
CA SER A 12 9.61 38.02 -19.20
C SER A 12 10.51 36.82 -19.48
N SER A 13 11.83 36.79 -19.26
CA SER A 13 12.64 35.64 -19.78
C SER A 13 12.70 34.44 -18.83
N LEU A 14 12.62 34.70 -17.51
CA LEU A 14 12.42 33.65 -16.51
C LEU A 14 10.96 33.22 -16.51
N ILE A 15 10.04 34.19 -16.63
CA ILE A 15 8.62 33.92 -16.90
C ILE A 15 8.43 33.23 -18.25
N GLU A 16 9.27 33.41 -19.28
CA GLU A 16 9.19 32.73 -20.59
C GLU A 16 9.62 31.27 -20.47
N LYS A 17 10.63 30.97 -19.65
CA LYS A 17 11.03 29.58 -19.35
C LYS A 17 10.04 28.87 -18.42
N PHE A 18 9.44 29.61 -17.48
CA PHE A 18 8.31 29.13 -16.71
C PHE A 18 7.02 29.06 -17.55
N LEU A 19 6.84 29.93 -18.53
CA LEU A 19 5.77 29.92 -19.54
C LEU A 19 5.97 28.76 -20.51
N LEU A 20 7.20 28.35 -20.78
CA LEU A 20 7.51 27.14 -21.53
C LEU A 20 7.07 25.90 -20.75
N ILE A 21 7.26 25.88 -19.43
CA ILE A 21 6.73 24.85 -18.52
C ILE A 21 5.19 24.94 -18.48
N ILE A 22 4.60 26.15 -18.45
CA ILE A 22 3.15 26.37 -18.54
C ILE A 22 2.60 25.94 -19.92
N LEU A 23 3.33 26.13 -21.02
CA LEU A 23 2.98 25.71 -22.38
C LEU A 23 3.08 24.18 -22.53
N LEU A 24 4.05 23.56 -21.87
CA LEU A 24 4.13 22.10 -21.71
C LEU A 24 3.00 21.55 -20.83
N ILE A 25 2.56 22.31 -19.82
CA ILE A 25 1.38 22.02 -18.98
C ILE A 25 0.07 22.21 -19.77
N LEU A 26 0.01 23.19 -20.68
CA LEU A 26 -1.13 23.43 -21.58
C LEU A 26 -1.33 22.33 -22.61
N ALA A 27 -0.32 21.49 -22.86
CA ALA A 27 -0.45 20.28 -23.67
C ALA A 27 -1.22 19.15 -22.97
N PHE A 28 -1.54 19.29 -21.67
CA PHE A 28 -2.36 18.33 -20.92
C PHE A 28 -3.83 18.77 -20.84
N ARG A 29 -4.74 17.79 -20.85
CA ARG A 29 -6.20 17.97 -20.69
C ARG A 29 -6.62 18.77 -19.43
N TYR A 30 -5.70 18.97 -18.48
CA TYR A 30 -5.93 19.51 -17.13
C TYR A 30 -5.13 20.80 -16.80
N ALA A 31 -4.77 21.59 -17.82
CA ALA A 31 -3.86 22.72 -17.70
C ALA A 31 -4.17 23.73 -16.58
N GLY A 32 -5.45 24.05 -16.34
CA GLY A 32 -5.84 25.02 -15.30
C GLY A 32 -5.56 24.52 -13.87
N GLN A 33 -5.76 23.23 -13.60
CA GLN A 33 -5.51 22.63 -12.28
C GLN A 33 -4.00 22.54 -11.99
N LEU A 34 -3.20 22.20 -13.01
CA LEU A 34 -1.75 22.16 -12.90
C LEU A 34 -1.15 23.55 -12.63
N LEU A 35 -1.76 24.61 -13.15
CA LEU A 35 -1.35 25.99 -12.88
C LEU A 35 -1.57 26.37 -11.40
N ILE A 36 -2.74 26.04 -10.84
CA ILE A 36 -3.05 26.29 -9.43
C ILE A 36 -2.11 25.48 -8.52
N PHE A 37 -1.92 24.20 -8.81
CA PHE A 37 -0.95 23.35 -8.11
C PHE A 37 0.45 23.97 -8.11
N PHE A 38 0.90 24.47 -9.26
CA PHE A 38 2.21 25.11 -9.36
C PHE A 38 2.30 26.39 -8.50
N ILE A 39 1.25 27.21 -8.49
CA ILE A 39 1.17 28.42 -7.67
C ILE A 39 1.33 28.06 -6.18
N SER A 40 0.55 27.09 -5.70
CA SER A 40 0.54 26.70 -4.29
C SER A 40 1.87 26.08 -3.86
N PHE A 41 2.42 25.16 -4.64
CA PHE A 41 3.57 24.34 -4.19
C PHE A 41 4.96 24.85 -4.61
N PHE A 42 5.05 25.91 -5.43
CA PHE A 42 6.34 26.45 -5.89
C PHE A 42 6.43 27.98 -5.86
N LEU A 43 5.42 28.68 -6.41
CA LEU A 43 5.53 30.12 -6.67
C LEU A 43 5.51 30.96 -5.39
N ILE A 44 4.60 30.67 -4.46
CA ILE A 44 4.46 31.44 -3.22
C ILE A 44 5.74 31.41 -2.40
N GLY A 45 6.30 30.22 -2.16
CA GLY A 45 7.56 30.07 -1.44
C GLY A 45 8.72 30.78 -2.14
N PHE A 46 8.78 30.72 -3.47
CA PHE A 46 9.78 31.46 -4.24
C PHE A 46 9.68 32.98 -4.05
N LEU A 47 8.47 33.55 -4.15
CA LEU A 47 8.24 34.98 -3.92
C LEU A 47 8.61 35.40 -2.49
N ILE A 48 8.30 34.57 -1.49
CA ILE A 48 8.67 34.82 -0.10
C ILE A 48 10.20 34.86 0.07
N ILE A 49 10.92 33.89 -0.50
CA ILE A 49 12.40 33.88 -0.47
C ILE A 49 12.97 35.11 -1.15
N VAL A 50 12.37 35.51 -2.28
CA VAL A 50 12.81 36.70 -3.01
C VAL A 50 12.73 37.94 -2.11
N LEU A 51 11.62 38.11 -1.40
CA LEU A 51 11.44 39.22 -0.46
C LEU A 51 12.42 39.18 0.72
N ILE A 52 12.72 37.99 1.23
CA ILE A 52 13.60 37.80 2.40
C ILE A 52 15.06 38.08 2.05
N LYS A 53 15.55 37.59 0.92
CA LYS A 53 16.97 37.62 0.53
C LYS A 53 17.36 38.81 -0.36
N ARG A 54 16.56 39.89 -0.33
CA ARG A 54 16.68 41.11 -1.16
C ARG A 54 17.99 41.94 -1.07
N LYS A 55 19.04 41.50 -0.35
CA LYS A 55 20.28 42.26 -0.12
C LYS A 55 21.51 41.48 -0.59
N ASN A 56 22.02 41.74 -1.80
CA ASN A 56 23.32 41.33 -2.38
C ASN A 56 23.85 39.88 -2.12
N SER A 57 23.02 38.99 -1.60
CA SER A 57 23.32 37.60 -1.29
C SER A 57 23.38 36.76 -2.55
N GLU A 58 24.48 36.05 -2.76
CA GLU A 58 24.60 35.02 -3.78
C GLU A 58 24.09 33.68 -3.23
N ILE A 59 23.01 33.15 -3.81
CA ILE A 59 22.35 31.93 -3.31
C ILE A 59 22.47 30.83 -4.36
N GLU A 60 22.72 29.59 -3.93
CA GLU A 60 22.70 28.44 -4.84
C GLU A 60 21.26 28.09 -5.28
N LEU A 61 21.09 27.64 -6.53
CA LEU A 61 19.78 27.25 -7.07
C LEU A 61 19.12 26.13 -6.25
N SER A 62 19.89 25.15 -5.79
CA SER A 62 19.41 24.05 -4.94
C SER A 62 18.74 24.57 -3.66
N GLU A 63 19.34 25.56 -3.02
CA GLU A 63 18.83 26.16 -1.77
C GLU A 63 17.51 26.89 -2.00
N VAL A 64 17.43 27.66 -3.09
CA VAL A 64 16.20 28.36 -3.45
C VAL A 64 15.06 27.37 -3.69
N ILE A 65 15.34 26.25 -4.36
CA ILE A 65 14.34 25.21 -4.64
C ILE A 65 13.89 24.51 -3.34
N MET A 66 14.82 24.12 -2.47
CA MET A 66 14.48 23.46 -1.20
C MET A 66 13.64 24.38 -0.30
N ASP A 67 14.10 25.62 -0.11
CA ASP A 67 13.40 26.59 0.71
C ASP A 67 12.03 26.92 0.11
N SER A 68 11.92 27.06 -1.23
CA SER A 68 10.67 27.50 -1.85
C SER A 68 9.59 26.45 -1.72
N VAL A 69 9.92 25.20 -2.05
CA VAL A 69 8.99 24.08 -1.96
C VAL A 69 8.52 23.87 -0.52
N LEU A 70 9.43 23.88 0.45
CA LEU A 70 9.08 23.67 1.85
C LEU A 70 8.18 24.79 2.39
N ILE A 71 8.52 26.05 2.12
CA ILE A 71 7.70 27.20 2.55
C ILE A 71 6.30 27.12 1.93
N SER A 72 6.21 26.77 0.66
CA SER A 72 4.95 26.59 -0.05
C SER A 72 4.08 25.47 0.56
N ILE A 73 4.66 24.30 0.88
CA ILE A 73 3.92 23.20 1.52
C ILE A 73 3.38 23.62 2.89
N LEU A 74 4.20 24.30 3.69
CA LEU A 74 3.81 24.77 5.03
C LEU A 74 2.73 25.85 4.95
N GLU A 75 2.82 26.77 4.00
CA GLU A 75 1.82 27.81 3.75
C GLU A 75 0.48 27.20 3.33
N SER A 76 0.49 26.33 2.31
CA SER A 76 -0.73 25.70 1.79
C SER A 76 -1.41 24.84 2.84
N SER A 77 -0.64 24.06 3.61
CA SER A 77 -1.18 23.27 4.73
C SER A 77 -1.76 24.16 5.85
N SER A 78 -1.11 25.30 6.15
CA SER A 78 -1.62 26.28 7.12
C SER A 78 -2.92 26.90 6.65
N LEU A 79 -3.05 27.19 5.36
CA LEU A 79 -4.26 27.77 4.78
C LEU A 79 -5.44 26.80 4.86
N SER A 80 -5.25 25.53 4.49
CA SER A 80 -6.29 24.49 4.60
C SER A 80 -6.79 24.35 6.04
N LEU A 81 -5.87 24.33 7.02
CA LEU A 81 -6.22 24.31 8.45
C LEU A 81 -6.97 25.56 8.89
N PHE A 82 -6.54 26.74 8.44
CA PHE A 82 -7.20 28.00 8.76
C PHE A 82 -8.65 27.98 8.27
N LEU A 83 -8.88 27.62 7.00
CA LEU A 83 -10.22 27.55 6.42
C LEU A 83 -11.12 26.55 7.17
N ALA A 84 -10.62 25.36 7.49
CA ALA A 84 -11.37 24.36 8.25
C ALA A 84 -11.68 24.80 9.69
N THR A 85 -10.74 25.47 10.37
CA THR A 85 -10.94 25.98 11.74
C THR A 85 -12.13 26.93 11.83
N PHE A 86 -12.35 27.74 10.79
CA PHE A 86 -13.44 28.71 10.69
C PHE A 86 -14.67 28.21 9.90
N LYS A 87 -14.75 26.91 9.58
CA LYS A 87 -15.83 26.29 8.77
C LYS A 87 -16.03 26.97 7.41
N LEU A 88 -14.94 27.41 6.81
CA LEU A 88 -14.86 27.98 5.45
C LEU A 88 -14.16 27.01 4.47
N ASN A 89 -13.99 25.75 4.87
CA ASN A 89 -13.40 24.67 4.08
C ASN A 89 -14.23 24.42 2.83
N ASN A 90 -13.72 24.93 1.71
CA ASN A 90 -14.23 24.69 0.36
C ASN A 90 -13.05 24.84 -0.59
N MET A 91 -12.92 23.90 -1.53
CA MET A 91 -11.87 23.94 -2.56
C MET A 91 -11.82 25.30 -3.29
N PHE A 92 -12.98 25.93 -3.55
CA PHE A 92 -13.01 27.26 -4.17
C PHE A 92 -12.37 28.35 -3.30
N ASN A 93 -12.66 28.37 -2.00
CA ASN A 93 -12.10 29.35 -1.07
C ASN A 93 -10.59 29.19 -0.96
N PHE A 94 -10.10 27.96 -0.90
CA PHE A 94 -8.66 27.66 -0.90
C PHE A 94 -7.97 28.27 -2.12
N VAL A 95 -8.48 27.97 -3.32
CA VAL A 95 -7.89 28.48 -4.58
C VAL A 95 -7.94 30.01 -4.65
N ALA A 96 -9.06 30.63 -4.25
CA ALA A 96 -9.20 32.08 -4.25
C ALA A 96 -8.17 32.75 -3.31
N CYS A 97 -7.99 32.22 -2.09
CA CYS A 97 -6.99 32.71 -1.16
C CYS A 97 -5.56 32.55 -1.69
N GLN A 98 -5.22 31.41 -2.28
CA GLN A 98 -3.91 31.14 -2.89
C GLN A 98 -3.57 32.14 -4.00
N LEU A 99 -4.53 32.42 -4.90
CA LEU A 99 -4.36 33.42 -5.96
C LEU A 99 -4.19 34.83 -5.38
N PHE A 100 -4.98 35.18 -4.35
CA PHE A 100 -4.91 36.49 -3.70
C PHE A 100 -3.55 36.72 -3.00
N ILE A 101 -3.05 35.73 -2.25
CA ILE A 101 -1.73 35.76 -1.62
C ILE A 101 -0.65 35.96 -2.68
N THR A 102 -0.73 35.22 -3.77
CA THR A 102 0.23 35.31 -4.89
C THR A 102 0.24 36.69 -5.53
N LEU A 103 -0.94 37.29 -5.78
CA LEU A 103 -1.07 38.63 -6.34
C LEU A 103 -0.45 39.69 -5.41
N ILE A 104 -0.72 39.61 -4.10
CA ILE A 104 -0.15 40.52 -3.10
C ILE A 104 1.38 40.40 -3.08
N LEU A 105 1.91 39.18 -2.99
CA LEU A 105 3.36 38.95 -2.95
C LEU A 105 4.03 39.47 -4.22
N THR A 106 3.43 39.21 -5.38
CA THR A 106 3.93 39.70 -6.67
C THR A 106 3.93 41.22 -6.72
N PHE A 107 2.85 41.88 -6.28
CA PHE A 107 2.76 43.34 -6.21
C PHE A 107 3.85 43.93 -5.30
N ILE A 108 4.09 43.32 -4.14
CA ILE A 108 5.15 43.75 -3.21
C ILE A 108 6.54 43.60 -3.85
N VAL A 109 6.83 42.46 -4.49
CA VAL A 109 8.12 42.22 -5.18
C VAL A 109 8.35 43.26 -6.28
N LEU A 110 7.33 43.54 -7.11
CA LEU A 110 7.40 44.54 -8.17
C LEU A 110 7.62 45.95 -7.62
N ARG A 111 6.92 46.32 -6.54
CA ARG A 111 7.04 47.63 -5.89
C ARG A 111 8.42 47.85 -5.27
N LEU A 112 9.01 46.80 -4.68
CA LEU A 112 10.29 46.86 -4.00
C LEU A 112 11.51 46.78 -4.93
N LYS A 113 11.33 46.52 -6.23
CA LYS A 113 12.42 46.37 -7.23
C LYS A 113 13.55 45.46 -6.73
N VAL A 114 13.18 44.30 -6.20
CA VAL A 114 14.12 43.39 -5.55
C VAL A 114 15.07 42.75 -6.57
N GLU A 115 16.38 42.81 -6.31
CA GLU A 115 17.41 42.10 -7.09
C GLU A 115 18.03 40.95 -6.27
N ILE A 116 18.20 39.78 -6.90
CA ILE A 116 18.82 38.58 -6.29
C ILE A 116 19.80 37.97 -7.26
N LYS A 117 20.95 37.54 -6.75
CA LYS A 117 21.93 36.78 -7.52
C LYS A 117 21.77 35.30 -7.21
N ILE A 118 21.30 34.54 -8.19
CA ILE A 118 21.24 33.08 -8.09
C ILE A 118 22.44 32.50 -8.84
N ASN A 119 23.22 31.70 -8.15
CA ASN A 119 24.32 30.94 -8.72
C ASN A 119 23.81 29.59 -9.20
N TYR A 120 23.98 29.31 -10.49
CA TYR A 120 23.51 28.07 -11.13
C TYR A 120 24.44 27.63 -12.26
N SER A 121 24.38 26.36 -12.61
CA SER A 121 24.95 25.83 -13.86
C SER A 121 23.86 25.49 -14.88
N LYS A 122 24.21 25.45 -16.18
CA LYS A 122 23.28 25.01 -17.23
C LYS A 122 22.80 23.58 -16.98
N LEU A 123 23.68 22.70 -16.49
CA LEU A 123 23.35 21.32 -16.15
C LEU A 123 22.32 21.26 -15.03
N GLU A 124 22.49 22.04 -13.96
CA GLU A 124 21.50 22.14 -12.86
C GLU A 124 20.13 22.59 -13.38
N THR A 125 20.09 23.60 -14.25
CA THR A 125 18.80 24.06 -14.78
C THR A 125 18.09 23.00 -15.61
N ILE A 126 18.82 22.28 -16.46
CA ILE A 126 18.25 21.18 -17.25
C ILE A 126 17.81 20.05 -16.31
N PHE A 127 18.62 19.73 -15.30
CA PHE A 127 18.34 18.67 -14.33
C PHE A 127 17.03 18.90 -13.56
N PHE A 128 16.88 20.06 -12.92
CA PHE A 128 15.71 20.37 -12.10
C PHE A 128 14.44 20.65 -12.92
N THR A 129 14.55 20.81 -14.25
CA THR A 129 13.39 21.01 -15.13
C THR A 129 12.99 19.74 -15.88
N SER A 130 13.95 18.99 -16.41
CA SER A 130 13.68 17.80 -17.24
C SER A 130 13.27 16.59 -16.40
N ILE A 131 13.92 16.33 -15.26
CA ILE A 131 13.65 15.13 -14.46
C ILE A 131 12.22 15.10 -13.91
N PRO A 132 11.69 16.19 -13.32
CA PRO A 132 10.29 16.19 -12.85
C PRO A 132 9.29 15.99 -13.99
N VAL A 133 9.58 16.51 -15.19
CA VAL A 133 8.73 16.34 -16.37
C VAL A 133 8.75 14.89 -16.83
N ILE A 134 9.94 14.28 -16.98
CA ILE A 134 10.10 12.86 -17.33
C ILE A 134 9.41 11.98 -16.30
N PHE A 135 9.54 12.31 -15.02
CA PHE A 135 8.88 11.58 -13.96
C PHE A 135 7.35 11.69 -14.10
N ALA A 136 6.81 12.91 -14.20
CA ALA A 136 5.39 13.12 -14.38
C ALA A 136 4.86 12.36 -15.61
N THR A 137 5.55 12.40 -16.74
CA THR A 137 5.11 11.67 -17.95
C THR A 137 5.09 10.17 -17.74
N ILE A 138 6.11 9.58 -17.11
CA ILE A 138 6.12 8.14 -16.78
C ILE A 138 4.96 7.80 -15.85
N SER A 139 4.80 8.57 -14.77
CA SER A 139 3.78 8.33 -13.75
C SER A 139 2.35 8.47 -14.27
N PHE A 140 2.09 9.38 -15.21
CA PHE A 140 0.76 9.56 -15.82
C PHE A 140 0.48 8.62 -16.98
N ALA A 141 1.48 8.27 -17.80
CA ALA A 141 1.24 7.57 -19.05
C ALA A 141 1.44 6.04 -18.96
N LEU A 142 2.25 5.55 -18.02
CA LEU A 142 2.73 4.16 -18.05
C LEU A 142 2.33 3.31 -16.85
N LEU A 143 1.93 3.90 -15.73
CA LEU A 143 1.68 3.19 -14.48
C LEU A 143 0.21 3.25 -14.07
N ASP A 144 -0.46 2.09 -14.08
CA ASP A 144 -1.69 1.92 -13.32
C ASP A 144 -1.36 1.94 -11.83
N LYS A 145 -2.24 2.49 -10.99
CA LYS A 145 -2.01 2.62 -9.54
C LYS A 145 -3.20 2.09 -8.76
N PHE A 146 -2.90 1.20 -7.83
CA PHE A 146 -3.81 0.69 -6.81
C PHE A 146 -3.40 1.20 -5.43
N TYR A 147 -4.37 1.68 -4.65
CA TYR A 147 -4.09 2.29 -3.36
C TYR A 147 -3.94 1.24 -2.27
N THR A 148 -2.86 1.37 -1.50
CA THR A 148 -2.65 0.60 -0.29
C THR A 148 -3.71 0.94 0.78
N PRO A 149 -3.93 0.07 1.79
CA PRO A 149 -4.84 0.37 2.90
C PRO A 149 -4.48 1.67 3.62
N ASP A 150 -3.19 1.94 3.80
CA ASP A 150 -2.69 3.19 4.39
C ASP A 150 -3.05 4.41 3.53
N GLU A 151 -2.78 4.36 2.22
CA GLU A 151 -3.12 5.45 1.29
C GLU A 151 -4.61 5.73 1.28
N TYR A 152 -5.43 4.67 1.24
CA TYR A 152 -6.89 4.81 1.28
C TYR A 152 -7.34 5.59 2.52
N VAL A 153 -6.84 5.25 3.71
CA VAL A 153 -7.20 5.96 4.94
C VAL A 153 -6.74 7.41 4.90
N TYR A 154 -5.52 7.69 4.43
CA TYR A 154 -5.04 9.07 4.31
C TYR A 154 -5.89 9.92 3.37
N ILE A 155 -6.20 9.36 2.20
CA ILE A 155 -6.98 10.03 1.17
C ILE A 155 -8.40 10.24 1.66
N ARG A 156 -9.01 9.21 2.27
CA ARG A 156 -10.36 9.31 2.79
C ARG A 156 -10.46 10.38 3.88
N ASN A 157 -9.51 10.41 4.81
CA ASN A 157 -9.51 11.43 5.86
C ASN A 157 -9.25 12.84 5.33
N ALA A 158 -8.40 12.97 4.31
CA ALA A 158 -8.18 14.26 3.66
C ALA A 158 -9.46 14.76 2.95
N ILE A 159 -10.20 13.87 2.28
CA ILE A 159 -11.51 14.17 1.68
C ILE A 159 -12.52 14.57 2.76
N ASP A 160 -12.65 13.77 3.82
CA ASP A 160 -13.56 14.05 4.93
C ASP A 160 -13.22 15.40 5.60
N PHE A 161 -11.93 15.73 5.75
CA PHE A 161 -11.49 17.03 6.27
C PHE A 161 -11.92 18.21 5.36
N ILE A 162 -11.83 18.04 4.04
CA ILE A 162 -12.25 19.07 3.08
C ILE A 162 -13.76 19.29 3.13
N HIS A 163 -14.54 18.21 3.18
CA HIS A 163 -16.01 18.28 3.15
C HIS A 163 -16.62 18.65 4.51
N ASP A 164 -16.16 18.00 5.58
CA ASP A 164 -16.83 18.03 6.88
C ASP A 164 -16.05 18.83 7.95
N GLY A 165 -14.77 19.16 7.70
CA GLY A 165 -13.97 20.02 8.58
C GLY A 165 -13.43 19.33 9.84
N TYR A 166 -13.40 18.00 9.88
CA TYR A 166 -12.84 17.22 11.00
C TYR A 166 -11.63 16.37 10.59
N LEU A 167 -10.77 16.05 11.57
CA LEU A 167 -9.64 15.13 11.43
C LEU A 167 -9.72 13.99 12.45
N VAL A 168 -9.22 12.83 12.04
CA VAL A 168 -9.24 11.59 12.81
C VAL A 168 -7.85 10.92 12.75
N PRO A 169 -7.33 10.32 13.84
CA PRO A 169 -6.02 9.67 13.83
C PRO A 169 -6.02 8.40 12.98
N VAL A 170 -4.96 8.19 12.18
CA VAL A 170 -4.74 6.94 11.43
C VAL A 170 -4.37 5.79 12.37
N ASP A 171 -3.49 6.06 13.34
CA ASP A 171 -3.08 5.07 14.33
C ASP A 171 -3.32 5.56 15.76
N PHE A 172 -3.87 4.68 16.59
CA PHE A 172 -4.36 4.99 17.92
C PHE A 172 -4.05 3.85 18.90
N ALA A 173 -3.41 4.22 20.01
CA ALA A 173 -3.16 3.34 21.14
C ALA A 173 -4.03 3.81 22.31
N PRO A 174 -5.08 3.06 22.72
CA PRO A 174 -6.04 3.51 23.74
C PRO A 174 -5.43 3.89 25.08
N LEU A 175 -4.31 3.26 25.49
CA LEU A 175 -3.61 3.56 26.74
C LEU A 175 -2.73 4.82 26.67
N ARG A 176 -2.51 5.37 25.47
CA ARG A 176 -1.59 6.47 25.18
C ARG A 176 -2.30 7.51 24.32
N GLU A 177 -3.41 8.06 24.81
CA GLU A 177 -4.24 9.01 24.05
C GLU A 177 -3.43 10.19 23.48
N TRP A 178 -2.47 10.72 24.25
CA TRP A 178 -1.57 11.79 23.81
C TRP A 178 -0.66 11.39 22.65
N SER A 179 -0.30 10.10 22.51
CA SER A 179 0.54 9.66 21.39
C SER A 179 -0.19 9.77 20.05
N ALA A 180 -1.52 9.84 20.06
CA ALA A 180 -2.33 10.02 18.84
C ALA A 180 -1.98 11.32 18.08
N PHE A 181 -1.48 12.37 18.75
CA PHE A 181 -0.99 13.57 18.05
C PHE A 181 0.23 13.28 17.17
N LEU A 182 1.08 12.32 17.56
CA LEU A 182 2.29 11.92 16.83
C LEU A 182 2.01 10.76 15.86
N THR A 183 1.24 9.76 16.29
CA THR A 183 0.95 8.56 15.51
C THR A 183 -0.25 8.72 14.58
N GLY A 184 -1.09 9.73 14.82
CA GLY A 184 -2.32 9.99 14.07
C GLY A 184 -2.09 10.54 12.66
N ARG A 185 -0.86 10.95 12.31
CA ARG A 185 -0.47 11.43 10.97
C ARG A 185 -1.30 12.65 10.49
N PHE A 186 -1.76 13.49 11.42
CA PHE A 186 -2.64 14.63 11.12
C PHE A 186 -2.01 15.62 10.12
N LEU A 187 -0.72 15.92 10.28
CA LEU A 187 -0.04 16.86 9.37
C LEU A 187 -0.01 16.33 7.93
N TRP A 188 0.20 15.03 7.75
CA TRP A 188 0.15 14.42 6.43
C TRP A 188 -1.25 14.50 5.81
N GLN A 189 -2.29 14.23 6.59
CA GLN A 189 -3.68 14.34 6.13
C GLN A 189 -4.00 15.76 5.68
N VAL A 190 -3.61 16.78 6.44
CA VAL A 190 -3.77 18.19 6.09
C VAL A 190 -2.99 18.55 4.83
N THR A 191 -1.74 18.10 4.73
CA THR A 191 -0.92 18.36 3.55
C THR A 191 -1.56 17.72 2.32
N LEU A 192 -2.05 16.48 2.40
CA LEU A 192 -2.82 15.85 1.33
C LEU A 192 -4.09 16.61 0.98
N ALA A 193 -4.83 17.11 1.97
CA ALA A 193 -6.00 17.92 1.74
C ALA A 193 -5.66 19.18 0.90
N SER A 194 -4.56 19.87 1.23
CA SER A 194 -4.12 21.04 0.46
C SER A 194 -3.77 20.69 -1.00
N TYR A 195 -3.26 19.47 -1.27
CA TYR A 195 -3.05 18.98 -2.64
C TYR A 195 -4.36 18.69 -3.37
N ILE A 196 -5.34 18.08 -2.69
CA ILE A 196 -6.67 17.80 -3.24
C ILE A 196 -7.39 19.12 -3.55
N GLU A 197 -7.34 20.09 -2.65
CA GLU A 197 -7.93 21.42 -2.83
C GLU A 197 -7.27 22.17 -4.00
N ALA A 198 -5.93 22.16 -4.08
CA ALA A 198 -5.19 22.80 -5.18
C ALA A 198 -5.47 22.19 -6.56
N THR A 199 -5.94 20.93 -6.61
CA THR A 199 -6.25 20.20 -7.85
C THR A 199 -7.75 20.07 -8.12
N LEU A 200 -8.61 20.69 -7.31
CA LEU A 200 -10.07 20.60 -7.40
C LEU A 200 -10.59 19.15 -7.37
N GLY A 201 -9.92 18.28 -6.60
CA GLY A 201 -10.35 16.89 -6.37
C GLY A 201 -10.08 15.88 -7.49
N GLN A 202 -9.54 16.29 -8.65
CA GLN A 202 -9.47 15.42 -9.83
C GLN A 202 -8.11 14.74 -10.07
N LEU A 203 -7.00 15.28 -9.57
CA LEU A 203 -5.62 14.86 -9.90
C LEU A 203 -4.64 14.62 -8.72
N PRO A 204 -5.05 14.52 -7.45
CA PRO A 204 -4.09 14.65 -6.35
C PRO A 204 -3.00 13.57 -6.36
N TYR A 205 -3.30 12.34 -6.79
CA TYR A 205 -2.51 11.18 -6.38
C TYR A 205 -1.22 10.91 -7.16
N HIS A 206 -1.05 11.48 -8.36
CA HIS A 206 0.22 11.42 -9.12
C HIS A 206 1.10 12.65 -8.91
N LEU A 207 0.53 13.76 -8.40
CA LEU A 207 1.21 15.04 -8.26
C LEU A 207 1.78 15.29 -6.86
N VAL A 208 1.19 14.71 -5.80
CA VAL A 208 1.57 14.94 -4.39
C VAL A 208 3.07 14.82 -4.15
N ASN A 209 3.75 13.87 -4.79
CA ASN A 209 5.17 13.63 -4.56
C ASN A 209 6.11 14.44 -5.45
N ILE A 210 5.61 15.18 -6.46
CA ILE A 210 6.48 15.97 -7.34
C ILE A 210 7.27 17.03 -6.55
N PRO A 211 6.65 17.81 -5.63
CA PRO A 211 7.39 18.78 -4.84
C PRO A 211 8.42 18.09 -3.92
N PHE A 212 8.05 16.97 -3.30
CA PHE A 212 8.98 16.18 -2.48
C PHE A 212 10.13 15.59 -3.31
N LEU A 213 9.88 15.16 -4.54
CA LEU A 213 10.92 14.67 -5.46
C LEU A 213 11.88 15.80 -5.78
N ILE A 214 11.39 16.96 -6.22
CA ILE A 214 12.22 18.14 -6.54
C ILE A 214 13.06 18.58 -5.34
N MET A 215 12.48 18.56 -4.15
CA MET A 215 13.17 18.88 -2.92
C MET A 215 14.27 17.86 -2.60
N LEU A 216 14.03 16.57 -2.81
CA LEU A 216 15.06 15.52 -2.71
C LEU A 216 16.17 15.71 -3.75
N LEU A 217 15.83 16.02 -5.01
CA LEU A 217 16.79 16.31 -6.08
C LEU A 217 17.76 17.41 -5.64
N ALA A 218 17.20 18.51 -5.11
CA ALA A 218 17.95 19.68 -4.71
C ALA A 218 18.83 19.39 -3.48
N ALA A 219 18.32 18.64 -2.50
CA ALA A 219 19.08 18.27 -1.30
C ALA A 219 20.24 17.31 -1.61
N VAL A 220 20.00 16.28 -2.43
CA VAL A 220 21.04 15.33 -2.87
C VAL A 220 22.12 16.05 -3.68
N TYR A 221 21.73 16.91 -4.63
CA TYR A 221 22.68 17.71 -5.38
C TYR A 221 23.49 18.66 -4.50
N GLY A 222 22.82 19.37 -3.58
CA GLY A 222 23.48 20.27 -2.63
C GLY A 222 24.50 19.54 -1.76
N LEU A 223 24.14 18.39 -1.18
CA LEU A 223 25.07 17.58 -0.39
C LEU A 223 26.25 17.09 -1.23
N ALA A 224 25.99 16.56 -2.44
CA ALA A 224 27.06 16.10 -3.33
C ALA A 224 28.00 17.24 -3.75
N ASN A 225 27.48 18.46 -3.95
CA ASN A 225 28.27 19.65 -4.26
C ASN A 225 29.13 20.10 -3.07
N ILE A 226 28.61 20.03 -1.84
CA ILE A 226 29.37 20.32 -0.62
C ILE A 226 30.59 19.38 -0.50
N PHE A 227 30.39 18.07 -0.69
CA PHE A 227 31.46 17.08 -0.51
C PHE A 227 32.46 17.05 -1.67
N LEU A 228 31.99 17.10 -2.92
CA LEU A 228 32.86 16.93 -4.09
C LEU A 228 33.47 18.23 -4.59
N ARG A 229 32.92 19.38 -4.15
CA ARG A 229 33.31 20.74 -4.58
C ARG A 229 33.44 20.89 -6.09
N ASN A 230 32.66 20.10 -6.83
CA ASN A 230 32.66 20.02 -8.28
C ASN A 230 31.24 19.70 -8.77
N ARG A 231 30.66 20.64 -9.50
CA ARG A 231 29.27 20.59 -9.97
C ARG A 231 28.97 19.46 -10.95
N GLU A 232 29.93 19.09 -11.78
CA GLU A 232 29.76 17.99 -12.75
C GLU A 232 29.75 16.64 -12.04
N LYS A 233 30.67 16.45 -11.10
CA LYS A 233 30.70 15.24 -10.26
C LYS A 233 29.45 15.14 -9.40
N ALA A 234 29.01 16.25 -8.80
CA ALA A 234 27.77 16.32 -8.03
C ALA A 234 26.55 15.95 -8.90
N PHE A 235 26.48 16.45 -10.13
CA PHE A 235 25.42 16.09 -11.09
C PHE A 235 25.40 14.58 -11.39
N ILE A 236 26.55 13.96 -11.66
CA ILE A 236 26.64 12.52 -11.93
C ILE A 236 26.15 11.70 -10.73
N VAL A 237 26.62 12.05 -9.51
CA VAL A 237 26.20 11.36 -8.29
C VAL A 237 24.69 11.49 -8.06
N SER A 238 24.14 12.69 -8.21
CA SER A 238 22.70 12.90 -8.07
C SER A 238 21.89 12.10 -9.07
N LEU A 239 22.33 12.06 -10.35
CA LEU A 239 21.63 11.32 -11.40
C LEU A 239 21.53 9.82 -11.09
N ILE A 240 22.59 9.22 -10.54
CA ILE A 240 22.58 7.80 -10.14
C ILE A 240 21.63 7.58 -8.96
N ILE A 241 21.62 8.47 -7.96
CA ILE A 241 20.72 8.34 -6.79
C ILE A 241 19.25 8.42 -7.20
N ILE A 242 18.91 9.26 -8.16
CA ILE A 242 17.52 9.41 -8.62
C ILE A 242 17.08 8.22 -9.46
N SER A 243 18.01 7.63 -10.20
CA SER A 243 17.73 6.39 -10.91
C SER A 243 17.45 5.22 -9.97
N ASN A 244 17.71 5.36 -8.66
CA ASN A 244 17.44 4.29 -7.69
C ASN A 244 15.99 3.78 -7.81
N PRO A 245 15.78 2.46 -7.98
CA PRO A 245 14.46 1.85 -8.09
C PRO A 245 13.47 2.27 -7.01
N LEU A 246 13.92 2.40 -5.77
CA LEU A 246 13.06 2.77 -4.65
C LEU A 246 12.57 4.22 -4.77
N VAL A 247 13.37 5.14 -5.31
CA VAL A 247 12.95 6.53 -5.54
C VAL A 247 11.81 6.56 -6.54
N ILE A 248 11.94 5.84 -7.66
CA ILE A 248 10.93 5.80 -8.72
C ILE A 248 9.66 5.10 -8.23
N VAL A 249 9.79 3.99 -7.50
CA VAL A 249 8.63 3.25 -6.98
C VAL A 249 7.89 4.05 -5.90
N PHE A 250 8.58 4.54 -4.87
CA PHE A 250 7.93 5.24 -3.75
C PHE A 250 7.41 6.63 -4.11
N SER A 251 8.03 7.32 -5.08
CA SER A 251 7.50 8.59 -5.57
C SER A 251 6.15 8.44 -6.28
N ASN A 252 5.75 7.24 -6.67
CA ASN A 252 4.43 6.97 -7.24
C ASN A 252 3.33 6.68 -6.20
N PHE A 253 3.66 6.49 -4.92
CA PHE A 253 2.67 6.23 -3.86
C PHE A 253 2.32 7.49 -3.05
N VAL A 254 1.08 7.64 -2.61
CA VAL A 254 0.67 8.69 -1.64
C VAL A 254 1.07 8.33 -0.20
N LEU A 255 2.07 7.46 -0.07
CA LEU A 255 2.66 7.09 1.19
C LEU A 255 3.58 8.21 1.67
N ILE A 256 3.56 8.44 2.98
CA ILE A 256 4.36 9.49 3.60
C ILE A 256 5.87 9.20 3.59
N ASP A 257 6.27 7.95 3.38
CA ASP A 257 7.66 7.50 3.47
C ASP A 257 8.59 8.24 2.49
N PHE A 258 8.08 8.57 1.30
CA PHE A 258 8.82 9.35 0.32
C PHE A 258 8.99 10.81 0.76
N ALA A 259 7.90 11.46 1.19
CA ALA A 259 7.93 12.81 1.73
C ALA A 259 8.87 12.94 2.94
N LEU A 260 8.83 11.96 3.85
CA LEU A 260 9.71 11.88 5.02
C LEU A 260 11.17 11.76 4.60
N THR A 261 11.46 10.97 3.56
CA THR A 261 12.81 10.85 2.99
C THR A 261 13.30 12.19 2.45
N SER A 262 12.48 12.89 1.65
CA SER A 262 12.84 14.22 1.13
C SER A 262 13.11 15.25 2.24
N LEU A 263 12.25 15.30 3.26
CA LEU A 263 12.43 16.20 4.41
C LEU A 263 13.69 15.84 5.21
N THR A 264 13.98 14.55 5.37
CA THR A 264 15.20 14.07 6.04
C THR A 264 16.45 14.54 5.30
N PHE A 265 16.47 14.47 3.96
CA PHE A 265 17.60 14.96 3.16
C PHE A 265 17.75 16.48 3.22
N VAL A 266 16.67 17.25 3.24
CA VAL A 266 16.74 18.70 3.47
C VAL A 266 17.28 19.02 4.86
N SER A 267 16.81 18.31 5.89
CA SER A 267 17.33 18.46 7.25
C SER A 267 18.83 18.15 7.30
N LEU A 268 19.28 17.07 6.63
CA LEU A 268 20.68 16.70 6.53
C LEU A 268 21.51 17.73 5.77
N TYR A 269 20.99 18.28 4.66
CA TYR A 269 21.67 19.36 3.92
C TYR A 269 21.99 20.54 4.84
N TRP A 270 20.98 21.06 5.54
CA TRP A 270 21.16 22.18 6.46
C TRP A 270 22.03 21.82 7.67
N PHE A 271 21.94 20.58 8.16
CA PHE A 271 22.78 20.09 9.25
C PHE A 271 24.25 20.09 8.85
N ILE A 272 24.59 19.47 7.72
CA ILE A 272 25.96 19.39 7.21
C ILE A 272 26.49 20.77 6.85
N LYS A 273 25.69 21.60 6.19
CA LYS A 273 26.06 22.99 5.85
C LYS A 273 26.38 23.82 7.09
N SER A 274 25.77 23.52 8.24
CA SER A 274 26.06 24.23 9.50
C SER A 274 27.50 24.03 10.01
N PHE A 275 28.24 23.03 9.51
CA PHE A 275 29.59 22.69 9.97
C PHE A 275 30.73 23.02 8.98
N ILE A 276 30.46 23.65 7.84
CA ILE A 276 31.49 23.92 6.80
C ILE A 276 32.59 24.87 7.30
N ASN A 277 32.23 25.88 8.12
CA ASN A 277 33.15 26.86 8.71
C ASN A 277 32.95 26.92 10.23
N GLU A 278 32.69 28.11 10.79
CA GLU A 278 32.12 28.25 12.12
C GLU A 278 30.68 27.74 12.14
N MET A 279 30.28 27.20 13.28
CA MET A 279 28.97 26.59 13.39
C MET A 279 27.85 27.62 13.17
N ASN A 280 27.09 27.47 12.10
CA ASN A 280 26.02 28.41 11.76
C ASN A 280 24.71 28.02 12.46
N LEU A 281 24.36 28.78 13.50
CA LEU A 281 23.13 28.60 14.28
C LEU A 281 21.85 28.59 13.43
N TYR A 282 21.78 29.39 12.37
CA TYR A 282 20.57 29.51 11.54
C TYR A 282 20.41 28.34 10.56
N CYS A 283 21.52 27.80 10.03
CA CYS A 283 21.46 26.55 9.25
C CYS A 283 21.06 25.39 10.17
N LEU A 284 21.61 25.36 11.38
CA LEU A 284 21.28 24.34 12.37
C LEU A 284 19.80 24.42 12.79
N SER A 285 19.25 25.62 13.03
CA SER A 285 17.83 25.78 13.36
C SER A 285 16.93 25.31 12.23
N LYS A 286 17.25 25.62 10.96
CA LYS A 286 16.53 25.09 9.78
C LYS A 286 16.51 23.56 9.80
N SER A 287 17.66 22.92 10.03
CA SER A 287 17.77 21.46 10.08
C SER A 287 16.82 20.84 11.12
N PHE A 288 16.80 21.37 12.35
CA PHE A 288 15.95 20.86 13.42
C PHE A 288 14.46 21.18 13.23
N ILE A 289 14.10 22.32 12.63
CA ILE A 289 12.71 22.63 12.26
C ILE A 289 12.20 21.61 11.23
N VAL A 290 12.98 21.35 10.17
CA VAL A 290 12.60 20.37 9.13
C VAL A 290 12.50 18.97 9.73
N MET A 291 13.42 18.59 10.62
CA MET A 291 13.37 17.29 11.30
C MET A 291 12.14 17.17 12.21
N PHE A 292 11.77 18.24 12.92
CA PHE A 292 10.55 18.28 13.73
C PHE A 292 9.30 18.07 12.85
N ILE A 293 9.20 18.77 11.72
CA ILE A 293 8.10 18.58 10.75
C ILE A 293 8.06 17.13 10.27
N ALA A 294 9.21 16.55 9.90
CA ALA A 294 9.29 15.15 9.45
C ALA A 294 8.79 14.15 10.51
N LEU A 295 9.16 14.37 11.78
CA LEU A 295 8.69 13.54 12.91
C LEU A 295 7.19 13.67 13.16
N MET A 296 6.62 14.88 12.98
CA MET A 296 5.18 15.13 13.12
C MET A 296 4.37 14.56 11.94
N TYR A 297 4.99 14.46 10.77
CA TYR A 297 4.42 13.80 9.59
C TYR A 297 4.27 12.31 9.86
N LYS A 298 5.38 11.63 10.14
CA LYS A 298 5.42 10.24 10.56
C LYS A 298 6.54 10.06 11.56
N PHE A 299 6.17 9.54 12.71
CA PHE A 299 7.08 9.32 13.80
C PHE A 299 8.09 8.20 13.46
N SER A 300 9.33 8.57 13.13
CA SER A 300 10.44 7.67 12.77
C SER A 300 11.76 8.19 13.35
N PHE A 301 12.43 7.38 14.17
CA PHE A 301 13.65 7.79 14.87
C PHE A 301 14.96 7.36 14.22
N ILE A 302 14.94 6.52 13.19
CA ILE A 302 16.16 5.90 12.65
C ILE A 302 17.23 6.95 12.32
N VAL A 303 16.89 7.95 11.50
CA VAL A 303 17.82 9.02 11.11
C VAL A 303 17.87 10.16 12.14
N PRO A 304 16.75 10.65 12.70
CA PRO A 304 16.79 11.70 13.73
C PRO A 304 17.64 11.34 14.95
N MET A 305 17.61 10.08 15.40
CA MET A 305 18.43 9.61 16.51
C MET A 305 19.92 9.64 16.12
N ALA A 306 20.28 9.23 14.90
CA ALA A 306 21.65 9.31 14.43
C ALA A 306 22.17 10.76 14.37
N ILE A 307 21.35 11.69 13.85
CA ILE A 307 21.67 13.14 13.84
C ILE A 307 21.84 13.65 15.26
N TRP A 308 20.93 13.31 16.18
CA TRP A 308 20.99 13.76 17.57
C TRP A 308 22.24 13.25 18.29
N ILE A 309 22.58 11.96 18.15
CA ILE A 309 23.78 11.37 18.76
C ILE A 309 25.03 12.08 18.25
N VAL A 310 25.16 12.24 16.92
CA VAL A 310 26.32 12.91 16.32
C VAL A 310 26.38 14.37 16.76
N PHE A 311 25.25 15.08 16.76
CA PHE A 311 25.14 16.46 17.25
C PHE A 311 25.60 16.55 18.71
N PHE A 312 25.14 15.66 19.59
CA PHE A 312 25.51 15.66 21.01
C PHE A 312 27.02 15.53 21.20
N PHE A 313 27.66 14.53 20.57
CA PHE A 313 29.09 14.32 20.68
C PHE A 313 29.92 15.45 20.05
N VAL A 314 29.55 15.93 18.86
CA VAL A 314 30.23 17.07 18.22
C VAL A 314 30.08 18.33 19.07
N SER A 315 28.90 18.56 19.65
CA SER A 315 28.63 19.71 20.51
C SER A 315 29.46 19.73 21.79
N LEU A 316 29.59 18.57 22.44
CA LEU A 316 30.42 18.41 23.63
C LEU A 316 31.90 18.60 23.31
N LYS A 317 32.38 17.94 22.25
CA LYS A 317 33.77 18.05 21.78
C LYS A 317 34.15 19.50 21.50
N ASN A 318 33.26 20.24 20.84
CA ASN A 318 33.51 21.63 20.44
C ASN A 318 33.05 22.67 21.47
N LYS A 319 32.56 22.23 22.65
CA LYS A 319 32.05 23.10 23.72
C LYS A 319 31.06 24.18 23.24
N LEU A 320 30.15 23.82 22.33
CA LEU A 320 29.22 24.78 21.70
C LEU A 320 28.36 25.57 22.69
N TYR A 321 28.02 24.95 23.82
CA TYR A 321 27.28 25.59 24.91
C TYR A 321 28.03 26.77 25.57
N LYS A 322 29.32 26.97 25.25
CA LYS A 322 30.12 28.12 25.68
C LYS A 322 30.30 29.19 24.59
N HIS A 323 29.90 28.93 23.35
CA HIS A 323 30.21 29.80 22.21
C HIS A 323 29.36 31.09 22.19
N SER A 324 28.04 30.98 22.35
CA SER A 324 27.15 32.14 22.52
C SER A 324 25.88 31.76 23.28
N ARG A 325 25.12 32.76 23.75
CA ARG A 325 23.81 32.53 24.39
C ARG A 325 22.86 31.73 23.49
N GLY A 326 22.87 32.01 22.18
CA GLY A 326 22.06 31.29 21.20
C GLY A 326 22.43 29.81 21.06
N HIS A 327 23.73 29.50 20.96
CA HIS A 327 24.20 28.11 20.89
C HIS A 327 23.91 27.34 22.18
N ARG A 328 24.09 27.97 23.35
CA ARG A 328 23.74 27.38 24.65
C ARG A 328 22.26 27.04 24.74
N LEU A 329 21.41 27.97 24.34
CA LEU A 329 19.96 27.80 24.38
C LEU A 329 19.50 26.71 23.40
N LEU A 330 20.03 26.69 22.18
CA LEU A 330 19.74 25.64 21.20
C LEU A 330 20.21 24.26 21.69
N PHE A 331 21.41 24.16 22.26
CA PHE A 331 21.91 22.92 22.85
C PHE A 331 20.98 22.41 23.96
N LEU A 332 20.55 23.29 24.86
CA LEU A 332 19.62 22.93 25.94
C LEU A 332 18.26 22.48 25.43
N ILE A 333 17.69 23.16 24.42
CA ILE A 333 16.39 22.81 23.83
C ILE A 333 16.42 21.44 23.16
N ILE A 334 17.54 21.05 22.55
CA ILE A 334 17.62 19.81 21.78
C ILE A 334 18.02 18.62 22.65
N VAL A 335 18.95 18.81 23.59
CA VAL A 335 19.52 17.70 24.36
C VAL A 335 18.69 17.40 25.61
N THR A 336 18.26 18.44 26.34
CA THR A 336 17.63 18.27 27.65
C THR A 336 16.31 17.52 27.60
N PRO A 337 15.36 17.83 26.68
CA PRO A 337 14.06 17.13 26.65
C PRO A 337 14.19 15.64 26.34
N ILE A 338 15.12 15.27 25.46
CA ILE A 338 15.35 13.86 25.08
C ILE A 338 15.98 13.10 26.25
N LEU A 339 16.98 13.66 26.92
CA LEU A 339 17.57 13.04 28.09
C LEU A 339 16.58 12.95 29.26
N ALA A 340 15.79 13.99 29.49
CA ALA A 340 14.76 13.98 30.52
C ALA A 340 13.68 12.92 30.22
N TYR A 341 13.28 12.79 28.96
CA TYR A 341 12.35 11.74 28.52
C TYR A 341 12.88 10.34 28.85
N GLU A 342 14.11 10.03 28.46
CA GLU A 342 14.73 8.73 28.73
C GLU A 342 14.87 8.47 30.24
N LEU A 343 15.41 9.43 30.99
CA LEU A 343 15.73 9.26 32.40
C LEU A 343 14.50 9.22 33.32
N PHE A 344 13.46 9.98 33.01
CA PHE A 344 12.30 10.12 33.91
C PHE A 344 11.07 9.33 33.46
N LEU A 345 10.97 8.92 32.20
CA LEU A 345 9.81 8.18 31.69
C LEU A 345 10.20 6.80 31.18
N ASP A 346 11.09 6.71 30.19
CA ASP A 346 11.35 5.44 29.50
C ASP A 346 12.12 4.44 30.36
N ILE A 347 13.27 4.84 30.91
CA ILE A 347 14.09 3.99 31.79
C ILE A 347 13.27 3.54 33.03
N PRO A 348 12.55 4.42 33.74
CA PRO A 348 11.68 3.99 34.84
C PRO A 348 10.59 3.01 34.40
N ALA A 349 9.96 3.21 33.23
CA ALA A 349 8.97 2.26 32.72
C ALA A 349 9.59 0.87 32.46
N LEU A 350 10.76 0.82 31.82
CA LEU A 350 11.46 -0.44 31.56
C LEU A 350 11.95 -1.10 32.84
N PHE A 351 12.50 -0.33 33.78
CA PHE A 351 12.98 -0.81 35.08
C PHE A 351 11.85 -1.43 35.89
N THR A 352 10.71 -0.74 35.98
CA THR A 352 9.54 -1.22 36.73
C THR A 352 8.97 -2.51 36.13
N TYR A 353 8.97 -2.64 34.80
CA TYR A 353 8.47 -3.83 34.12
C TYR A 353 9.42 -5.03 34.21
N TYR A 354 10.71 -4.82 33.88
CA TYR A 354 11.67 -5.91 33.73
C TYR A 354 12.42 -6.28 35.00
N ILE A 355 12.63 -5.32 35.92
CA ILE A 355 13.42 -5.54 37.13
C ILE A 355 12.52 -5.68 38.35
N LEU A 356 11.52 -4.81 38.51
CA LEU A 356 10.61 -4.86 39.66
C LEU A 356 9.40 -5.78 39.44
N HIS A 357 9.07 -6.11 38.19
CA HIS A 357 7.86 -6.84 37.82
C HIS A 357 6.55 -6.22 38.37
N ASP A 358 6.51 -4.90 38.56
CA ASP A 358 5.34 -4.17 39.07
C ASP A 358 4.56 -3.52 37.92
N LEU A 359 3.44 -4.15 37.55
CA LEU A 359 2.56 -3.67 36.47
C LEU A 359 1.80 -2.40 36.83
N GLN A 360 1.50 -2.16 38.11
CA GLN A 360 0.79 -0.96 38.53
C GLN A 360 1.70 0.25 38.41
N LEU A 361 2.93 0.15 38.93
CA LEU A 361 3.93 1.20 38.82
C LEU A 361 4.36 1.42 37.37
N ASN A 362 4.53 0.35 36.58
CA ASN A 362 4.78 0.46 35.15
C ASN A 362 3.68 1.23 34.42
N SER A 363 2.41 1.00 34.75
CA SER A 363 1.29 1.68 34.07
C SER A 363 1.30 3.21 34.25
N ILE A 364 1.89 3.72 35.33
CA ILE A 364 2.03 5.16 35.59
C ILE A 364 3.03 5.77 34.61
N PHE A 365 4.21 5.17 34.46
CA PHE A 365 5.24 5.66 33.54
C PHE A 365 4.88 5.36 32.07
N ALA A 366 4.45 4.13 31.77
CA ALA A 366 4.19 3.63 30.41
C ALA A 366 3.03 4.35 29.69
N ARG A 367 2.17 5.06 30.44
CA ARG A 367 1.12 5.95 29.89
C ARG A 367 1.72 7.15 29.14
N TYR A 368 2.87 7.64 29.58
CA TYR A 368 3.54 8.82 29.01
C TYR A 368 4.71 8.46 28.08
N VAL A 369 5.19 7.20 28.13
CA VAL A 369 6.17 6.67 27.18
C VAL A 369 5.49 6.46 25.83
N PHE A 370 5.78 7.30 24.84
CA PHE A 370 5.28 7.11 23.48
C PHE A 370 6.18 6.17 22.67
N PHE A 371 7.48 6.14 22.96
CA PHE A 371 8.48 5.31 22.26
C PHE A 371 9.67 4.98 23.16
N SER A 372 10.25 3.81 22.96
CA SER A 372 11.36 3.34 23.80
C SER A 372 12.56 2.94 22.94
N PRO A 373 13.51 3.86 22.66
CA PRO A 373 14.73 3.50 21.94
C PRO A 373 15.55 2.47 22.71
N LEU A 374 15.66 2.62 24.03
CA LEU A 374 16.32 1.65 24.89
C LEU A 374 15.56 0.32 24.90
N GLY A 375 14.22 0.38 24.93
CA GLY A 375 13.35 -0.78 24.84
C GLY A 375 13.58 -1.59 23.56
N MET A 376 13.78 -0.95 22.40
CA MET A 376 14.11 -1.66 21.15
C MET A 376 15.35 -2.56 21.29
N PHE A 377 16.37 -2.07 22.00
CA PHE A 377 17.56 -2.88 22.28
C PHE A 377 17.27 -3.98 23.30
N ILE A 378 16.54 -3.66 24.37
CA ILE A 378 16.15 -4.63 25.40
C ILE A 378 15.28 -5.76 24.82
N TYR A 379 14.39 -5.48 23.87
CA TYR A 379 13.52 -6.47 23.25
C TYR A 379 14.27 -7.58 22.50
N LEU A 380 15.54 -7.35 22.12
CA LEU A 380 16.40 -8.38 21.55
C LEU A 380 16.87 -9.39 22.60
N PHE A 381 16.88 -9.02 23.88
CA PHE A 381 17.43 -9.82 24.97
C PHE A 381 16.37 -10.31 25.96
N PHE A 382 15.15 -9.76 25.92
CA PHE A 382 14.03 -10.12 26.79
C PHE A 382 12.75 -10.43 26.00
N LYS A 383 12.06 -11.52 26.36
CA LYS A 383 10.79 -11.91 25.72
C LYS A 383 9.67 -10.98 26.16
N THR A 384 8.83 -10.57 25.21
CA THR A 384 7.65 -9.75 25.44
C THR A 384 6.43 -10.39 24.77
N PRO A 385 5.19 -9.98 25.09
CA PRO A 385 4.00 -10.48 24.41
C PRO A 385 4.00 -10.28 22.87
N TRP A 386 4.86 -9.41 22.35
CA TRP A 386 5.00 -9.10 20.92
C TRP A 386 6.35 -9.52 20.31
N THR A 387 7.31 -10.02 21.10
CA THR A 387 8.58 -10.58 20.59
C THR A 387 8.64 -12.08 20.85
N SER A 388 8.63 -12.88 19.78
CA SER A 388 8.65 -14.35 19.88
C SER A 388 10.05 -14.95 20.01
N ARG A 389 11.09 -14.23 19.58
CA ARG A 389 12.47 -14.74 19.48
C ARG A 389 13.52 -13.76 20.02
N LEU A 390 14.48 -14.27 20.79
CA LEU A 390 15.64 -13.54 21.32
C LEU A 390 16.81 -13.50 20.32
N TRP A 391 17.78 -12.62 20.54
CA TRP A 391 18.94 -12.44 19.66
C TRP A 391 19.67 -13.76 19.36
N TRP A 392 19.87 -14.63 20.36
CA TRP A 392 20.51 -15.93 20.18
C TRP A 392 19.60 -17.00 19.56
N GLU A 393 18.28 -16.81 19.59
CA GLU A 393 17.30 -17.70 18.95
C GLU A 393 17.14 -17.40 17.44
N ILE A 394 17.59 -16.24 16.97
CA ILE A 394 17.54 -15.85 15.54
C ILE A 394 18.75 -16.47 14.79
N PRO A 395 18.52 -17.31 13.76
CA PRO A 395 19.58 -17.88 12.93
C PRO A 395 20.47 -16.81 12.27
N LEU A 396 21.73 -17.16 12.00
CA LEU A 396 22.66 -16.26 11.32
C LEU A 396 22.14 -15.84 9.94
N SER A 397 21.57 -16.78 9.18
CA SER A 397 20.99 -16.50 7.86
C SER A 397 19.87 -15.45 7.92
N GLU A 398 19.01 -15.49 8.93
CA GLU A 398 17.94 -14.51 9.14
C GLU A 398 18.51 -13.14 9.54
N LYS A 399 19.53 -13.10 10.42
CA LYS A 399 20.24 -11.85 10.76
C LYS A 399 20.86 -11.20 9.53
N LEU A 400 21.57 -12.01 8.73
CA LEU A 400 22.16 -11.55 7.47
C LEU A 400 21.07 -11.07 6.52
N PHE A 401 19.96 -11.79 6.38
CA PHE A 401 18.84 -11.38 5.53
C PHE A 401 18.30 -9.98 5.89
N PHE A 402 18.06 -9.68 7.18
CA PHE A 402 17.67 -8.32 7.61
C PHE A 402 18.74 -7.27 7.32
N PHE A 403 20.01 -7.59 7.58
CA PHE A 403 21.12 -6.70 7.29
C PHE A 403 21.22 -6.38 5.80
N PHE A 404 21.14 -7.39 4.94
CA PHE A 404 21.16 -7.27 3.48
C PHE A 404 19.95 -6.53 2.93
N SER A 405 18.78 -6.68 3.55
CA SER A 405 17.57 -5.95 3.14
C SER A 405 17.73 -4.43 3.32
N ILE A 406 18.45 -3.98 4.35
CA ILE A 406 18.72 -2.55 4.58
C ILE A 406 19.94 -2.09 3.78
N LEU A 407 21.01 -2.91 3.73
CA LEU A 407 22.22 -2.59 2.97
C LEU A 407 21.93 -2.52 1.46
N SER A 408 20.98 -3.33 0.98
CA SER A 408 20.46 -3.39 -0.38
C SER A 408 21.56 -3.42 -1.47
N PRO A 409 22.53 -4.35 -1.43
CA PRO A 409 23.62 -4.40 -2.41
C PRO A 409 23.13 -4.60 -3.85
N ASP A 410 21.95 -5.16 -4.05
CA ASP A 410 21.33 -5.33 -5.36
C ASP A 410 20.99 -3.95 -5.98
N ILE A 411 20.46 -3.05 -5.14
CA ILE A 411 19.99 -1.72 -5.53
C ILE A 411 21.16 -0.74 -5.62
N LEU A 412 22.01 -0.70 -4.59
CA LEU A 412 23.17 0.20 -4.58
C LEU A 412 24.28 -0.30 -5.52
N THR A 413 24.29 -1.59 -5.85
CA THR A 413 25.40 -2.38 -6.40
C THR A 413 26.44 -2.79 -5.32
N PRO A 414 27.10 -3.96 -5.47
CA PRO A 414 28.11 -4.44 -4.52
C PRO A 414 29.28 -3.46 -4.32
N LEU A 415 29.62 -2.69 -5.35
CA LEU A 415 30.71 -1.72 -5.30
C LEU A 415 30.38 -0.52 -4.41
N ILE A 416 29.21 0.09 -4.61
CA ILE A 416 28.79 1.26 -3.82
C ILE A 416 28.49 0.86 -2.38
N THR A 417 27.95 -0.33 -2.14
CA THR A 417 27.78 -0.84 -0.76
C THR A 417 29.10 -1.00 -0.03
N ALA A 418 30.12 -1.56 -0.68
CA ALA A 418 31.46 -1.64 -0.09
C ALA A 418 32.02 -0.25 0.25
N PHE A 419 31.89 0.73 -0.65
CA PHE A 419 32.32 2.10 -0.38
C PHE A 419 31.47 2.81 0.69
N ALA A 420 30.18 2.49 0.81
CA ALA A 420 29.33 3.04 1.86
C ALA A 420 29.80 2.59 3.25
N ILE A 421 30.15 1.31 3.41
CA ILE A 421 30.74 0.76 4.64
C ILE A 421 32.11 1.41 4.92
N LEU A 422 32.93 1.59 3.89
CA LEU A 422 34.25 2.21 3.99
C LEU A 422 34.21 3.75 4.05
N SER A 423 33.04 4.37 3.98
CA SER A 423 32.91 5.83 3.89
C SER A 423 33.62 6.58 5.03
N PRO A 424 33.62 6.14 6.32
CA PRO A 424 34.35 6.85 7.35
C PRO A 424 35.87 6.75 7.23
N LEU A 425 36.40 5.82 6.44
CA LEU A 425 37.83 5.68 6.15
C LEU A 425 38.25 6.60 5.01
N VAL A 426 37.37 6.78 4.02
CA VAL A 426 37.66 7.56 2.80
C VAL A 426 37.31 9.03 2.96
N MET A 427 36.13 9.33 3.52
CA MET A 427 35.57 10.67 3.76
C MET A 427 36.16 11.28 5.04
N ARG A 428 37.49 11.36 5.11
CA ARG A 428 38.25 11.81 6.31
C ARG A 428 38.94 13.15 6.16
N GLU A 429 38.90 13.78 4.99
CA GLU A 429 39.65 15.02 4.79
C GLU A 429 38.93 16.19 5.45
N ASN A 430 37.64 16.34 5.15
CA ASN A 430 36.85 17.45 5.67
C ASN A 430 35.98 17.06 6.88
N HIS A 431 35.61 18.03 7.71
CA HIS A 431 34.81 17.80 8.91
C HIS A 431 33.38 17.39 8.58
N GLU A 432 32.77 18.06 7.60
CA GLU A 432 31.43 17.82 7.08
C GLU A 432 31.26 16.41 6.50
N GLU A 433 32.29 15.92 5.82
CA GLU A 433 32.38 14.57 5.25
C GLU A 433 32.34 13.48 6.33
N LYS A 434 33.15 13.64 7.39
CA LYS A 434 33.19 12.71 8.54
C LYS A 434 31.84 12.65 9.26
N ILE A 435 31.22 13.80 9.46
CA ILE A 435 29.92 13.91 10.13
C ILE A 435 28.87 13.14 9.32
N PHE A 436 28.81 13.36 8.00
CA PHE A 436 27.85 12.66 7.15
C PHE A 436 28.07 11.14 7.13
N ALA A 437 29.31 10.68 6.96
CA ALA A 437 29.64 9.25 6.99
C ALA A 437 29.32 8.58 8.34
N SER A 438 29.45 9.34 9.45
CA SER A 438 29.08 8.85 10.77
C SER A 438 27.56 8.71 10.92
N ILE A 439 26.79 9.69 10.43
CA ILE A 439 25.32 9.63 10.49
C ILE A 439 24.79 8.49 9.62
N SER A 440 25.33 8.28 8.42
CA SER A 440 24.85 7.21 7.52
C SER A 440 25.05 5.81 8.11
N LEU A 441 26.23 5.52 8.65
CA LEU A 441 26.50 4.23 9.30
C LEU A 441 25.74 4.04 10.61
N LEU A 442 25.63 5.09 11.42
CA LEU A 442 24.86 5.00 12.67
C LEU A 442 23.38 4.74 12.37
N SER A 443 22.83 5.35 11.32
CA SER A 443 21.47 5.10 10.86
C SER A 443 21.27 3.65 10.38
N LEU A 444 22.27 3.07 9.69
CA LEU A 444 22.27 1.65 9.31
C LEU A 444 22.21 0.73 10.54
N VAL A 445 23.02 0.99 11.55
CA VAL A 445 23.04 0.18 12.79
C VAL A 445 21.71 0.29 13.54
N ILE A 446 21.18 1.50 13.69
CA ILE A 446 19.89 1.74 14.37
C ILE A 446 18.75 1.04 13.61
N ALA A 447 18.73 1.16 12.27
CA ALA A 447 17.74 0.48 11.44
C ALA A 447 17.82 -1.05 11.61
N PHE A 448 19.03 -1.62 11.53
CA PHE A 448 19.26 -3.06 11.64
C PHE A 448 18.77 -3.62 12.98
N LEU A 449 19.14 -2.97 14.09
CA LEU A 449 18.68 -3.39 15.42
C LEU A 449 17.17 -3.23 15.57
N GLY A 450 16.61 -2.13 15.07
CA GLY A 450 15.17 -1.87 15.11
C GLY A 450 14.34 -2.91 14.36
N PHE A 451 14.74 -3.28 13.14
CA PHE A 451 14.02 -4.29 12.36
C PHE A 451 14.22 -5.71 12.87
N LEU A 452 15.39 -6.05 13.43
CA LEU A 452 15.55 -7.36 14.08
C LEU A 452 14.61 -7.53 15.28
N GLY A 453 14.34 -6.46 16.02
CA GLY A 453 13.37 -6.48 17.12
C GLY A 453 11.91 -6.57 16.65
N TYR A 454 11.64 -6.28 15.37
CA TYR A 454 10.30 -6.22 14.78
C TYR A 454 10.18 -7.28 13.69
N SER A 455 9.70 -8.47 14.05
CA SER A 455 9.69 -9.73 13.25
C SER A 455 9.17 -9.73 11.79
N GLY A 456 8.80 -8.58 11.21
CA GLY A 456 8.34 -8.45 9.82
C GLY A 456 9.39 -7.86 8.87
N TYR A 457 9.79 -8.64 7.85
CA TYR A 457 10.75 -8.20 6.83
C TYR A 457 10.14 -7.37 5.69
N TRP A 458 8.83 -7.46 5.47
CA TRP A 458 8.14 -6.87 4.31
C TRP A 458 8.27 -5.35 4.20
N ASP A 459 8.42 -4.66 5.33
CA ASP A 459 8.43 -3.20 5.42
C ASP A 459 9.84 -2.60 5.57
N VAL A 460 10.88 -3.44 5.62
CA VAL A 460 12.27 -2.99 5.87
C VAL A 460 12.70 -1.91 4.88
N GLN A 461 12.38 -2.06 3.60
CA GLN A 461 12.79 -1.10 2.57
C GLN A 461 11.99 0.20 2.60
N ARG A 462 10.71 0.11 2.99
CA ARG A 462 9.82 1.27 3.12
C ARG A 462 10.30 2.18 4.24
N TYR A 463 10.57 1.62 5.41
CA TYR A 463 11.03 2.38 6.58
C TYR A 463 12.55 2.66 6.54
N GLY A 464 13.32 1.85 5.81
CA GLY A 464 14.75 2.02 5.58
C GLY A 464 15.11 2.94 4.41
N LEU A 465 14.12 3.42 3.64
CA LEU A 465 14.32 4.27 2.45
C LEU A 465 15.32 5.44 2.65
N PRO A 466 15.21 6.28 3.71
CA PRO A 466 16.18 7.36 3.89
C PRO A 466 17.59 6.84 4.16
N VAL A 467 17.74 5.72 4.89
CA VAL A 467 19.04 5.10 5.17
C VAL A 467 19.68 4.56 3.90
N ILE A 468 18.91 3.86 3.07
CA ILE A 468 19.36 3.28 1.80
C ILE A 468 19.93 4.39 0.89
N LEU A 469 19.22 5.50 0.75
CA LEU A 469 19.69 6.63 -0.08
C LEU A 469 20.89 7.35 0.55
N MET A 470 20.96 7.46 1.88
CA MET A 470 22.13 8.03 2.56
C MET A 470 23.38 7.18 2.35
N LEU A 471 23.25 5.85 2.44
CA LEU A 471 24.33 4.91 2.14
C LEU A 471 24.75 5.00 0.68
N GLN A 472 23.80 5.15 -0.25
CA GLN A 472 24.11 5.32 -1.67
C GLN A 472 24.88 6.62 -1.92
N LEU A 473 24.46 7.73 -1.31
CA LEU A 473 25.17 9.01 -1.41
C LEU A 473 26.57 8.91 -0.80
N ALA A 474 26.71 8.35 0.40
CA ALA A 474 28.01 8.17 1.07
C ALA A 474 28.95 7.24 0.27
N GLY A 475 28.42 6.16 -0.30
CA GLY A 475 29.19 5.22 -1.11
C GLY A 475 29.64 5.83 -2.44
N LEU A 476 28.77 6.57 -3.12
CA LEU A 476 29.12 7.27 -4.37
C LEU A 476 30.14 8.39 -4.14
N THR A 477 29.99 9.19 -3.08
CA THR A 477 30.96 10.24 -2.76
C THR A 477 32.30 9.64 -2.35
N ALA A 478 32.31 8.61 -1.50
CA ALA A 478 33.53 7.88 -1.15
C ALA A 478 34.20 7.27 -2.39
N PHE A 479 33.45 6.66 -3.30
CA PHE A 479 33.97 6.16 -4.57
C PHE A 479 34.64 7.27 -5.38
N MET A 480 33.96 8.41 -5.56
CA MET A 480 34.47 9.56 -6.32
C MET A 480 35.73 10.18 -5.70
N LEU A 481 35.82 10.26 -4.37
CA LEU A 481 37.00 10.73 -3.64
C LEU A 481 38.15 9.71 -3.67
N SER A 482 37.83 8.41 -3.78
CA SER A 482 38.82 7.33 -3.87
C SER A 482 39.51 7.23 -5.24
N LEU A 483 39.00 7.92 -6.27
CA LEU A 483 39.56 7.91 -7.63
C LEU A 483 41.01 8.44 -7.74
N GLY A 484 41.70 8.74 -6.64
CA GLY A 484 43.14 8.98 -6.54
C GLY A 484 43.91 8.06 -5.56
N LYS A 485 43.21 7.28 -4.73
CA LYS A 485 43.76 6.57 -3.56
C LYS A 485 43.69 5.05 -3.74
N GLY A 486 44.80 4.43 -4.16
CA GLY A 486 44.85 2.99 -4.48
C GLY A 486 44.40 2.06 -3.33
N LEU A 487 44.79 2.35 -2.09
CA LEU A 487 44.50 1.51 -0.93
C LEU A 487 42.98 1.43 -0.60
N ALA A 488 42.24 2.52 -0.80
CA ALA A 488 40.79 2.53 -0.61
C ALA A 488 40.08 1.65 -1.65
N ILE A 489 40.56 1.65 -2.89
CA ILE A 489 40.03 0.81 -3.96
C ILE A 489 40.29 -0.67 -3.65
N TYR A 490 41.49 -1.03 -3.19
CA TYR A 490 41.79 -2.40 -2.76
C TYR A 490 40.88 -2.86 -1.62
N ALA A 491 40.74 -2.05 -0.57
CA ALA A 491 39.83 -2.36 0.54
C ALA A 491 38.39 -2.58 0.03
N ALA A 492 37.90 -1.71 -0.86
CA ALA A 492 36.56 -1.86 -1.44
C ALA A 492 36.41 -3.14 -2.25
N THR A 493 37.42 -3.56 -3.01
CA THR A 493 37.37 -4.84 -3.75
C THR A 493 37.27 -6.06 -2.83
N VAL A 494 38.00 -6.06 -1.70
CA VAL A 494 37.94 -7.15 -0.71
C VAL A 494 36.58 -7.17 -0.03
N PHE A 495 36.10 -6.01 0.44
CA PHE A 495 34.79 -5.91 1.09
C PHE A 495 33.66 -6.30 0.14
N MET A 496 33.75 -5.96 -1.15
CA MET A 496 32.77 -6.36 -2.14
C MET A 496 32.70 -7.88 -2.28
N GLN A 497 33.85 -8.59 -2.32
CA GLN A 497 33.86 -10.06 -2.34
C GLN A 497 33.28 -10.67 -1.07
N MET A 498 33.58 -10.09 0.10
CA MET A 498 32.97 -10.51 1.36
C MET A 498 31.44 -10.34 1.35
N LEU A 499 30.94 -9.22 0.83
CA LEU A 499 29.50 -8.97 0.70
C LEU A 499 28.84 -10.00 -0.24
N THR A 500 29.46 -10.31 -1.37
CA THR A 500 28.95 -11.33 -2.30
C THR A 500 28.93 -12.72 -1.67
N TYR A 501 29.97 -13.09 -0.89
CA TYR A 501 29.99 -14.36 -0.16
C TYR A 501 28.91 -14.42 0.93
N LEU A 502 28.70 -13.34 1.67
CA LEU A 502 27.62 -13.28 2.66
C LEU A 502 26.23 -13.34 1.99
N ASN A 503 26.07 -12.77 0.78
CA ASN A 503 24.83 -12.88 0.00
C ASN A 503 24.57 -14.34 -0.43
N TYR A 504 25.62 -15.10 -0.77
CA TYR A 504 25.51 -16.54 -1.06
C TYR A 504 24.95 -17.33 0.13
N ILE A 505 25.38 -17.03 1.37
CA ILE A 505 24.84 -17.68 2.58
C ILE A 505 23.34 -17.41 2.74
N VAL A 506 22.90 -16.18 2.44
CA VAL A 506 21.47 -15.82 2.49
C VAL A 506 20.70 -16.54 1.38
N HIS A 507 21.27 -16.60 0.17
CA HIS A 507 20.69 -17.29 -0.97
C HIS A 507 20.52 -18.80 -0.71
N GLU A 508 21.53 -19.49 -0.16
CA GLU A 508 21.44 -20.91 0.21
C GLU A 508 20.29 -21.20 1.19
N ASP A 509 20.07 -20.35 2.19
CA ASP A 509 19.03 -20.57 3.20
C ASP A 509 17.63 -20.10 2.76
N LYS A 510 17.54 -18.97 2.05
CA LYS A 510 16.25 -18.31 1.71
C LYS A 510 15.82 -18.51 0.26
N GLY A 511 16.75 -18.74 -0.66
CA GLY A 511 16.49 -18.85 -2.11
C GLY A 511 16.15 -17.53 -2.81
N TYR A 512 16.09 -16.40 -2.10
CA TYR A 512 15.77 -15.08 -2.65
C TYR A 512 16.26 -13.94 -1.76
N THR A 513 16.36 -12.74 -2.32
CA THR A 513 16.49 -11.49 -1.56
C THR A 513 15.25 -10.62 -1.79
N PHE A 514 14.97 -9.70 -0.86
CA PHE A 514 13.89 -8.74 -1.01
C PHE A 514 14.48 -7.37 -1.33
N TYR A 515 14.30 -6.92 -2.56
CA TYR A 515 14.92 -5.70 -3.05
C TYR A 515 13.92 -4.61 -3.49
N LEU A 516 12.61 -4.89 -3.58
CA LEU A 516 11.57 -3.87 -3.76
C LEU A 516 10.30 -4.17 -2.94
N TRP A 517 9.69 -3.13 -2.37
CA TRP A 517 8.45 -3.25 -1.59
C TRP A 517 7.26 -3.63 -2.47
N ALA A 518 6.42 -4.56 -1.99
CA ALA A 518 5.25 -5.11 -2.69
C ALA A 518 5.55 -5.78 -4.06
N THR A 519 6.79 -6.22 -4.29
CA THR A 519 7.15 -7.04 -5.45
C THR A 519 7.30 -8.51 -5.07
N LYS A 520 7.20 -9.39 -6.07
CA LYS A 520 7.53 -10.80 -5.88
C LYS A 520 9.02 -10.93 -5.55
N PRO A 521 9.40 -11.71 -4.51
CA PRO A 521 10.80 -11.98 -4.23
C PRO A 521 11.51 -12.52 -5.48
N GLN A 522 12.75 -12.12 -5.67
CA GLN A 522 13.58 -12.56 -6.78
C GLN A 522 14.93 -13.01 -6.25
N ASP A 523 15.48 -14.03 -6.88
CA ASP A 523 16.89 -14.32 -6.70
C ASP A 523 17.74 -13.34 -7.52
N THR A 524 18.51 -12.52 -6.82
CA THR A 524 19.41 -11.52 -7.40
C THR A 524 20.87 -11.92 -7.25
N TYR A 525 21.17 -13.07 -6.64
CA TYR A 525 22.54 -13.48 -6.33
C TYR A 525 23.42 -13.48 -7.58
N ASP A 526 22.98 -14.15 -8.65
CA ASP A 526 23.73 -14.23 -9.92
C ASP A 526 24.07 -12.85 -10.48
N ASN A 527 23.13 -11.91 -10.44
CA ASN A 527 23.34 -10.53 -10.90
C ASN A 527 24.39 -9.83 -10.03
N THR A 528 24.30 -9.95 -8.70
CA THR A 528 25.28 -9.35 -7.79
C THR A 528 26.66 -9.95 -7.96
N PHE A 529 26.74 -11.25 -8.20
CA PHE A 529 27.98 -11.98 -8.42
C PHE A 529 28.65 -11.51 -9.71
N ILE A 530 27.91 -11.48 -10.83
CA ILE A 530 28.40 -10.99 -12.12
C ILE A 530 28.89 -9.54 -12.02
N LEU A 531 28.11 -8.66 -11.38
CA LEU A 531 28.51 -7.27 -11.16
C LEU A 531 29.78 -7.17 -10.32
N SER A 532 29.90 -7.97 -9.25
CA SER A 532 31.10 -8.00 -8.41
C SER A 532 32.36 -8.43 -9.19
N MET A 533 32.24 -9.38 -10.11
CA MET A 533 33.33 -9.77 -11.00
C MET A 533 33.71 -8.63 -11.93
N ILE A 534 32.74 -8.06 -12.66
CA ILE A 534 32.97 -6.96 -13.60
C ILE A 534 33.67 -5.78 -12.91
N TYR A 535 33.19 -5.38 -11.73
CA TYR A 535 33.81 -4.29 -10.97
C TYR A 535 35.22 -4.63 -10.48
N SER A 536 35.45 -5.86 -10.02
CA SER A 536 36.78 -6.31 -9.60
C SER A 536 37.78 -6.22 -10.75
N PHE A 537 37.44 -6.75 -11.92
CA PHE A 537 38.30 -6.68 -13.11
C PHE A 537 38.53 -5.23 -13.54
N SER A 538 37.48 -4.41 -13.57
CA SER A 538 37.55 -3.00 -13.96
C SER A 538 38.49 -2.20 -13.04
N LEU A 539 38.39 -2.39 -11.73
CA LEU A 539 39.22 -1.69 -10.74
C LEU A 539 40.68 -2.18 -10.77
N LEU A 540 40.91 -3.48 -10.96
CA LEU A 540 42.26 -4.03 -11.14
C LEU A 540 42.96 -3.44 -12.37
N ILE A 541 42.25 -3.25 -13.48
CA ILE A 541 42.81 -2.60 -14.68
C ILE A 541 43.14 -1.12 -14.41
N ILE A 542 42.26 -0.40 -13.69
CA ILE A 542 42.52 1.00 -13.30
C ILE A 542 43.76 1.11 -12.41
N ILE A 543 43.96 0.19 -11.46
CA ILE A 543 45.12 0.20 -10.58
C ILE A 543 46.40 -0.22 -11.32
N GLY A 544 46.36 -1.34 -12.06
CA GLY A 544 47.51 -1.85 -12.80
C GLY A 544 48.03 -0.86 -13.85
N SER A 545 47.13 -0.13 -14.48
CA SER A 545 47.50 0.93 -15.43
C SER A 545 48.20 2.13 -14.78
N ARG A 546 48.01 2.39 -13.48
CA ARG A 546 48.76 3.42 -12.74
C ARG A 546 50.19 3.01 -12.43
N LEU A 547 50.40 1.75 -12.04
CA LEU A 547 51.74 1.21 -11.82
C LEU A 547 52.60 1.31 -13.09
N LEU A 548 51.99 1.07 -14.26
CA LEU A 548 52.64 1.23 -15.57
C LEU A 548 53.02 2.69 -15.89
N ILE A 549 52.20 3.68 -15.48
CA ILE A 549 52.49 5.11 -15.70
C ILE A 549 53.64 5.61 -14.80
N ILE A 550 53.74 5.07 -13.58
CA ILE A 550 54.80 5.44 -12.60
C ILE A 550 56.16 4.90 -13.05
N SER A 551 56.22 3.75 -13.74
CA SER A 551 57.46 3.30 -14.38
C SER A 551 57.90 4.33 -15.44
N GLN A 552 59.11 4.89 -15.31
CA GLN A 552 59.63 5.98 -16.14
C GLN A 552 59.81 5.64 -17.64
N ILE A 553 59.34 4.47 -18.11
CA ILE A 553 59.66 3.86 -19.40
C ILE A 553 58.58 4.09 -20.48
N THR A 554 57.46 4.77 -20.20
CA THR A 554 56.33 4.81 -21.16
C THR A 554 56.29 6.07 -22.04
N ASN A 555 56.32 5.84 -23.37
CA ASN A 555 56.13 6.83 -24.44
C ASN A 555 54.81 7.65 -24.30
N ASN A 556 54.79 8.90 -24.77
CA ASN A 556 53.71 9.87 -24.50
C ASN A 556 52.34 9.45 -25.08
N LEU A 557 52.34 8.77 -26.23
CA LEU A 557 51.15 8.17 -26.87
C LEU A 557 50.52 7.07 -26.00
N ARG A 558 51.33 6.24 -25.34
CA ARG A 558 50.87 5.14 -24.48
C ARG A 558 50.20 5.67 -23.22
N ARG A 559 50.70 6.77 -22.62
CA ARG A 559 50.06 7.46 -21.50
C ARG A 559 48.68 8.04 -21.87
N LYS A 560 48.56 8.61 -23.07
CA LYS A 560 47.28 9.13 -23.59
C LYS A 560 46.26 8.00 -23.78
N LEU A 561 46.68 6.88 -24.36
CA LEU A 561 45.84 5.68 -24.53
C LEU A 561 45.37 5.09 -23.19
N ILE A 562 46.27 4.99 -22.20
CA ILE A 562 45.91 4.51 -20.86
C ILE A 562 44.86 5.42 -20.20
N ARG A 563 45.01 6.75 -20.32
CA ARG A 563 44.01 7.69 -19.78
C ARG A 563 42.65 7.56 -20.46
N ILE A 564 42.63 7.38 -21.78
CA ILE A 564 41.37 7.15 -22.53
C ILE A 564 40.71 5.85 -22.05
N MET A 565 41.49 4.77 -21.90
CA MET A 565 41.00 3.50 -21.38
C MET A 565 40.44 3.63 -19.96
N GLN A 566 41.09 4.35 -19.06
CA GLN A 566 40.59 4.60 -17.70
C GLN A 566 39.26 5.36 -17.71
N VAL A 567 39.13 6.38 -18.57
CA VAL A 567 37.86 7.12 -18.73
C VAL A 567 36.77 6.19 -19.25
N LEU A 568 37.05 5.37 -20.26
CA LEU A 568 36.09 4.40 -20.81
C LEU A 568 35.62 3.38 -19.77
N ILE A 569 36.54 2.84 -18.96
CA ILE A 569 36.20 1.91 -17.88
C ILE A 569 35.34 2.60 -16.82
N LEU A 570 35.72 3.81 -16.38
CA LEU A 570 34.92 4.58 -15.42
C LEU A 570 33.53 4.90 -15.97
N THR A 571 33.42 5.29 -17.23
CA THR A 571 32.11 5.50 -17.87
C THR A 571 31.30 4.20 -17.94
N GLY A 572 31.95 3.07 -18.18
CA GLY A 572 31.31 1.74 -18.16
C GLY A 572 30.76 1.40 -16.77
N ILE A 573 31.51 1.66 -15.70
CA ILE A 573 31.05 1.48 -14.31
C ILE A 573 29.84 2.38 -14.00
N PHE A 574 29.87 3.66 -14.40
CA PHE A 574 28.72 4.53 -14.17
C PHE A 574 27.48 4.12 -14.99
N LEU A 575 27.66 3.69 -16.23
CA LEU A 575 26.59 3.18 -17.06
C LEU A 575 25.99 1.89 -16.48
N SER A 576 26.81 0.99 -15.94
CA SER A 576 26.29 -0.24 -15.32
C SER A 576 25.44 0.04 -14.08
N PHE A 577 25.74 1.08 -13.30
CA PHE A 577 24.87 1.50 -12.19
C PHE A 577 23.48 1.90 -12.69
N ILE A 578 23.41 2.72 -13.74
CA ILE A 578 22.15 3.20 -14.31
C ILE A 578 21.39 2.04 -14.96
N ILE A 579 22.07 1.17 -15.71
CA ILE A 579 21.45 0.00 -16.35
C ILE A 579 20.89 -0.96 -15.30
N ASN A 580 21.64 -1.25 -14.24
CA ASN A 580 21.17 -2.08 -13.12
C ASN A 580 19.89 -1.49 -12.52
N ASN A 581 19.91 -0.20 -12.20
CA ASN A 581 18.77 0.50 -11.65
C ASN A 581 17.53 0.49 -12.57
N ILE A 582 17.71 0.74 -13.87
CA ILE A 582 16.61 0.66 -14.85
C ILE A 582 16.05 -0.76 -14.91
N SER A 583 16.92 -1.78 -14.96
CA SER A 583 16.48 -3.18 -15.05
C SER A 583 15.65 -3.61 -13.83
N LEU A 584 16.09 -3.24 -12.62
CA LEU A 584 15.39 -3.51 -11.38
C LEU A 584 14.08 -2.74 -11.28
N THR A 585 14.05 -1.50 -11.77
CA THR A 585 12.82 -0.68 -11.84
C THR A 585 11.80 -1.31 -12.78
N LEU A 586 12.20 -1.73 -13.99
CA LEU A 586 11.31 -2.36 -14.96
C LEU A 586 10.73 -3.68 -14.43
N TYR A 587 11.57 -4.52 -13.81
CA TYR A 587 11.07 -5.72 -13.14
C TYR A 587 10.11 -5.36 -12.00
N GLY A 588 10.50 -4.37 -11.17
CA GLY A 588 9.72 -3.89 -10.06
C GLY A 588 8.32 -3.46 -10.49
N VAL A 589 8.23 -2.57 -11.47
CA VAL A 589 6.96 -2.11 -12.05
C VAL A 589 6.12 -3.28 -12.57
N LYS A 590 6.73 -4.23 -13.29
CA LYS A 590 6.02 -5.37 -13.88
C LYS A 590 5.46 -6.34 -12.83
N THR A 591 6.16 -6.50 -11.71
CA THR A 591 5.83 -7.52 -10.69
C THR A 591 5.20 -6.96 -9.42
N ASN A 592 5.15 -5.63 -9.26
CA ASN A 592 4.53 -4.99 -8.11
C ASN A 592 3.02 -5.18 -8.16
N SER A 593 2.44 -5.66 -7.06
CA SER A 593 0.98 -5.78 -6.94
C SER A 593 0.28 -4.41 -7.04
N MET A 594 0.91 -3.34 -6.57
CA MET A 594 0.27 -2.04 -6.48
C MET A 594 0.21 -1.29 -7.82
N PHE A 595 0.85 -1.80 -8.88
CA PHE A 595 0.76 -1.23 -10.23
C PHE A 595 -0.25 -1.95 -11.15
N GLN A 596 -1.29 -2.54 -10.56
CA GLN A 596 -2.37 -3.24 -11.27
C GLN A 596 -3.74 -2.76 -10.78
N ASP A 597 -4.71 -2.53 -11.66
CA ASP A 597 -6.02 -1.95 -11.27
C ASP A 597 -6.95 -2.91 -10.48
N TYR A 598 -6.70 -4.22 -10.54
CA TYR A 598 -7.59 -5.27 -10.02
C TYR A 598 -9.07 -5.16 -10.45
N GLY A 599 -9.36 -4.40 -11.50
CA GLY A 599 -10.70 -4.18 -12.04
C GLY A 599 -11.53 -3.13 -11.30
N ILE A 600 -10.98 -2.37 -10.35
CA ILE A 600 -11.75 -1.41 -9.55
C ILE A 600 -12.27 -0.23 -10.36
N LYS A 601 -11.47 0.34 -11.27
CA LYS A 601 -11.95 1.43 -12.14
C LYS A 601 -13.11 0.95 -13.00
N SER A 602 -13.02 -0.28 -13.51
CA SER A 602 -14.10 -0.89 -14.29
C SER A 602 -15.37 -1.12 -13.46
N LEU A 603 -15.22 -1.58 -12.22
CA LEU A 603 -16.32 -1.79 -11.28
C LEU A 603 -17.01 -0.46 -10.96
N ALA A 604 -16.25 0.57 -10.63
CA ALA A 604 -16.78 1.90 -10.35
C ALA A 604 -17.55 2.47 -11.57
N PHE A 605 -16.98 2.35 -12.77
CA PHE A 605 -17.64 2.77 -14.01
C PHE A 605 -18.97 2.03 -14.25
N GLN A 606 -19.00 0.72 -14.04
CA GLN A 606 -20.22 -0.06 -14.18
C GLN A 606 -21.27 0.29 -13.13
N LEU A 607 -20.87 0.46 -11.87
CA LEU A 607 -21.77 0.89 -10.81
C LEU A 607 -22.41 2.24 -11.15
N GLU A 608 -21.62 3.24 -11.53
CA GLU A 608 -22.13 4.56 -11.97
C GLU A 608 -23.12 4.46 -13.13
N ARG A 609 -22.95 3.49 -14.05
CA ARG A 609 -23.91 3.25 -15.14
C ARG A 609 -25.20 2.58 -14.66
N LEU A 610 -25.12 1.74 -13.63
CA LEU A 610 -26.25 0.96 -13.11
C LEU A 610 -27.18 1.77 -12.21
N ASN A 611 -26.80 2.99 -11.79
CA ASN A 611 -27.56 3.72 -10.79
C ASN A 611 -27.56 5.24 -11.03
N ASN A 612 -28.76 5.80 -11.05
CA ASN A 612 -28.97 7.25 -11.15
C ASN A 612 -29.41 7.90 -9.83
N ASN A 613 -29.76 7.10 -8.81
CA ASN A 613 -30.37 7.54 -7.55
C ASN A 613 -29.46 7.27 -6.35
N LEU A 614 -29.81 7.81 -5.17
CA LEU A 614 -29.11 7.45 -3.93
C LEU A 614 -29.32 5.96 -3.61
N THR A 615 -28.23 5.18 -3.56
CA THR A 615 -28.27 3.73 -3.30
C THR A 615 -27.23 3.34 -2.24
N LEU A 616 -27.58 2.41 -1.35
CA LEU A 616 -26.65 1.79 -0.40
C LEU A 616 -25.82 0.75 -1.14
N LEU A 617 -24.51 0.87 -1.08
CA LEU A 617 -23.57 -0.08 -1.66
C LEU A 617 -22.73 -0.71 -0.56
N VAL A 618 -22.77 -2.03 -0.47
CA VAL A 618 -21.88 -2.82 0.37
C VAL A 618 -20.75 -3.36 -0.47
N SER A 619 -19.50 -3.13 -0.09
CA SER A 619 -18.37 -3.64 -0.86
C SER A 619 -17.17 -4.01 -0.01
N ASN A 620 -16.57 -5.18 -0.26
CA ASN A 620 -15.28 -5.57 0.33
C ASN A 620 -14.07 -4.97 -0.38
N ALA A 621 -14.26 -4.31 -1.53
CA ALA A 621 -13.22 -3.53 -2.19
C ALA A 621 -13.09 -2.17 -1.51
N TYR A 622 -12.12 -2.06 -0.60
CA TYR A 622 -12.01 -0.91 0.32
C TYR A 622 -11.67 0.41 -0.39
N THR A 623 -11.02 0.40 -1.55
CA THR A 623 -10.67 1.62 -2.31
C THR A 623 -11.81 2.13 -3.18
N LEU A 624 -12.86 1.34 -3.40
CA LEU A 624 -14.00 1.69 -4.25
C LEU A 624 -14.65 3.05 -3.92
N PRO A 625 -14.79 3.47 -2.64
CA PRO A 625 -15.34 4.78 -2.29
C PRO A 625 -14.58 5.98 -2.89
N ILE A 626 -13.30 5.84 -3.27
CA ILE A 626 -12.52 6.92 -3.90
C ILE A 626 -13.01 7.18 -5.34
N TYR A 627 -13.56 6.16 -6.01
CA TYR A 627 -13.93 6.22 -7.42
C TYR A 627 -15.41 6.53 -7.67
N LEU A 628 -16.24 6.48 -6.63
CA LEU A 628 -17.68 6.67 -6.72
C LEU A 628 -18.09 8.10 -6.36
N LYS A 629 -19.16 8.59 -7.00
CA LYS A 629 -19.72 9.92 -6.72
C LYS A 629 -20.66 9.89 -5.52
N GLU A 630 -21.06 11.07 -5.02
CA GLU A 630 -21.93 11.28 -3.85
C GLU A 630 -23.33 10.61 -3.92
N LYS A 631 -23.70 9.97 -5.03
CA LYS A 631 -24.94 9.20 -5.18
C LYS A 631 -24.90 7.83 -4.48
N TRP A 632 -23.77 7.47 -3.88
CA TRP A 632 -23.58 6.20 -3.20
C TRP A 632 -23.32 6.40 -1.72
N ILE A 633 -24.07 5.69 -0.88
CA ILE A 633 -23.68 5.46 0.50
C ILE A 633 -22.90 4.15 0.49
N VAL A 634 -21.57 4.24 0.44
CA VAL A 634 -20.71 3.05 0.39
C VAL A 634 -20.36 2.64 1.81
N ILE A 635 -20.77 1.43 2.20
CA ILE A 635 -20.44 0.85 3.48
C ILE A 635 -19.53 -0.37 3.28
N PRO A 636 -18.57 -0.60 4.17
CA PRO A 636 -17.78 -1.82 4.17
C PRO A 636 -18.66 -3.03 4.50
N PRO A 637 -18.18 -4.25 4.25
CA PRO A 637 -18.99 -5.45 4.40
C PRO A 637 -19.33 -5.77 5.86
N PRO A 638 -20.47 -6.42 6.12
CA PRO A 638 -20.84 -6.86 7.46
C PRO A 638 -19.78 -7.81 8.02
N LEU A 639 -19.48 -7.70 9.30
CA LEU A 639 -18.44 -8.49 9.96
C LEU A 639 -18.86 -9.95 10.18
N GLU A 640 -20.11 -10.17 10.62
CA GLU A 640 -20.62 -11.49 11.01
C GLU A 640 -21.91 -11.86 10.25
N PRO A 641 -22.29 -13.15 10.19
CA PRO A 641 -23.54 -13.58 9.55
C PRO A 641 -24.82 -12.87 10.05
N PRO A 642 -25.01 -12.63 11.38
CA PRO A 642 -26.18 -11.91 11.87
C PRO A 642 -26.27 -10.46 11.36
N ASP A 643 -25.12 -9.81 11.15
CA ASP A 643 -25.05 -8.45 10.60
C ASP A 643 -25.57 -8.41 9.16
N LEU A 644 -25.19 -9.42 8.36
CA LEU A 644 -25.67 -9.57 6.99
C LEU A 644 -27.17 -9.88 6.92
N GLU A 645 -27.69 -10.71 7.83
CA GLU A 645 -29.13 -10.92 7.94
C GLU A 645 -29.89 -9.65 8.35
N ALA A 646 -29.32 -8.84 9.25
CA ALA A 646 -29.91 -7.57 9.66
C ALA A 646 -30.02 -6.61 8.48
N LEU A 647 -28.97 -6.48 7.65
CA LEU A 647 -29.00 -5.70 6.41
C LEU A 647 -30.15 -6.12 5.49
N LEU A 648 -30.37 -7.42 5.32
CA LEU A 648 -31.45 -7.94 4.47
C LEU A 648 -32.84 -7.71 5.10
N LYS A 649 -32.96 -7.81 6.43
CA LYS A 649 -34.22 -7.56 7.17
C LYS A 649 -34.62 -6.09 7.20
N MET A 650 -33.70 -5.15 7.00
CA MET A 650 -34.01 -3.71 6.92
C MET A 650 -34.97 -3.35 5.78
N GLY A 651 -35.05 -4.19 4.73
CA GLY A 651 -35.97 -3.98 3.60
C GLY A 651 -35.61 -2.79 2.71
N VAL A 652 -34.37 -2.29 2.81
CA VAL A 652 -33.82 -1.21 1.98
C VAL A 652 -33.18 -1.80 0.73
N GLY A 653 -33.42 -1.18 -0.42
CA GLY A 653 -32.77 -1.54 -1.68
C GLY A 653 -31.28 -1.23 -1.60
N ALA A 654 -30.44 -2.25 -1.74
CA ALA A 654 -28.99 -2.13 -1.62
C ALA A 654 -28.31 -2.92 -2.73
N LYS A 655 -27.10 -2.51 -3.10
CA LYS A 655 -26.23 -3.30 -3.98
C LYS A 655 -25.09 -3.88 -3.15
N ILE A 656 -24.72 -5.13 -3.41
CA ILE A 656 -23.51 -5.73 -2.83
C ILE A 656 -22.53 -5.99 -3.97
N ALA A 657 -21.39 -5.29 -3.96
CA ALA A 657 -20.29 -5.54 -4.87
C ALA A 657 -19.21 -6.36 -4.14
N VAL A 658 -18.95 -7.58 -4.60
CA VAL A 658 -17.95 -8.46 -3.99
C VAL A 658 -16.81 -8.68 -4.95
N SER A 659 -15.61 -8.27 -4.55
CA SER A 659 -14.37 -8.61 -5.25
C SER A 659 -13.78 -9.92 -4.73
N THR A 660 -13.21 -10.71 -5.64
CA THR A 660 -12.50 -11.96 -5.35
C THR A 660 -10.99 -11.76 -5.20
N SER A 661 -10.45 -10.59 -5.58
CA SER A 661 -9.01 -10.33 -5.48
C SER A 661 -8.59 -10.14 -4.02
N GLU A 662 -7.66 -10.98 -3.54
CA GLU A 662 -7.11 -10.89 -2.18
C GLU A 662 -6.46 -9.53 -1.89
N ILE A 663 -5.85 -8.89 -2.90
CA ILE A 663 -5.16 -7.61 -2.74
C ILE A 663 -6.18 -6.47 -2.69
N ALA A 664 -7.22 -6.53 -3.55
CA ALA A 664 -8.31 -5.56 -3.55
C ALA A 664 -9.14 -5.59 -2.25
N THR A 665 -9.06 -6.70 -1.52
CA THR A 665 -9.88 -7.00 -0.35
C THR A 665 -9.05 -7.31 0.88
N TRP A 666 -7.75 -6.95 0.89
CA TRP A 666 -6.80 -7.35 1.93
C TRP A 666 -7.30 -7.10 3.36
N PRO A 667 -7.91 -5.95 3.71
CA PRO A 667 -8.46 -5.73 5.05
C PRO A 667 -9.60 -6.71 5.39
N ALA A 668 -10.51 -6.96 4.43
CA ALA A 668 -11.61 -7.89 4.60
C ALA A 668 -11.15 -9.35 4.68
N SER A 669 -10.11 -9.71 3.92
CA SER A 669 -9.46 -11.02 3.96
C SER A 669 -8.83 -11.29 5.33
N ARG A 670 -8.08 -10.32 5.87
CA ARG A 670 -7.46 -10.39 7.21
C ARG A 670 -8.48 -10.62 8.32
N LEU A 671 -9.70 -10.08 8.17
CA LEU A 671 -10.79 -10.22 9.14
C LEU A 671 -11.67 -11.46 8.88
N GLY A 672 -11.39 -12.26 7.85
CA GLY A 672 -12.20 -13.43 7.47
C GLY A 672 -13.55 -13.07 6.83
N ILE A 673 -13.76 -11.82 6.44
CA ILE A 673 -15.04 -11.33 5.88
C ILE A 673 -15.22 -11.78 4.43
N ASN A 674 -14.14 -11.98 3.68
CA ASN A 674 -14.24 -12.54 2.33
C ASN A 674 -14.89 -13.92 2.34
N ASP A 675 -14.57 -14.77 3.33
CA ASP A 675 -15.22 -16.07 3.46
C ASP A 675 -16.72 -15.92 3.76
N LEU A 676 -17.12 -14.93 4.56
CA LEU A 676 -18.53 -14.60 4.80
C LEU A 676 -19.25 -14.21 3.51
N LEU A 677 -18.68 -13.30 2.73
CA LEU A 677 -19.30 -12.83 1.48
C LEU A 677 -19.28 -13.90 0.38
N LEU A 678 -18.19 -14.63 0.22
CA LEU A 678 -18.09 -15.65 -0.82
C LEU A 678 -18.94 -16.86 -0.44
N TYR A 679 -18.85 -17.40 0.78
CA TYR A 679 -19.49 -18.68 1.10
C TYR A 679 -20.84 -18.55 1.82
N LYS A 680 -21.07 -17.54 2.67
CA LYS A 680 -22.32 -17.47 3.44
C LYS A 680 -23.40 -16.63 2.77
N LEU A 681 -23.03 -15.55 2.07
CA LEU A 681 -24.00 -14.71 1.35
C LEU A 681 -24.86 -15.52 0.35
N PRO A 682 -24.31 -16.43 -0.48
CA PRO A 682 -25.14 -17.26 -1.35
C PRO A 682 -26.21 -18.08 -0.62
N ALA A 683 -25.85 -18.63 0.54
CA ALA A 683 -26.77 -19.43 1.34
C ALA A 683 -27.96 -18.61 1.89
N ILE A 684 -27.74 -17.31 2.16
CA ILE A 684 -28.74 -16.40 2.72
C ILE A 684 -29.64 -15.81 1.62
N LEU A 685 -29.12 -15.59 0.42
CA LEU A 685 -29.88 -14.96 -0.69
C LEU A 685 -30.89 -15.90 -1.35
N VAL A 686 -30.71 -17.21 -1.22
CA VAL A 686 -31.57 -18.23 -1.82
C VAL A 686 -32.43 -18.91 -0.76
N GLU A 687 -33.75 -18.73 -0.86
CA GLU A 687 -34.71 -19.62 -0.18
C GLU A 687 -35.11 -20.77 -1.11
N ARG A 688 -35.22 -21.98 -0.57
CA ARG A 688 -35.59 -23.17 -1.34
C ARG A 688 -37.11 -23.16 -1.52
N GLU A 689 -37.58 -23.14 -2.76
CA GLU A 689 -38.99 -23.36 -3.10
C GLU A 689 -39.21 -24.74 -3.69
N ASP A 690 -40.41 -25.27 -3.49
CA ASP A 690 -40.80 -26.62 -3.88
C ASP A 690 -41.12 -26.76 -5.38
N ASN A 691 -41.35 -25.64 -6.09
CA ASN A 691 -41.77 -25.59 -7.49
C ASN A 691 -40.68 -24.95 -8.40
N ILE A 692 -39.58 -25.67 -8.59
CA ILE A 692 -38.52 -25.28 -9.53
C ILE A 692 -39.02 -25.50 -10.96
N ILE A 693 -39.10 -24.43 -11.75
CA ILE A 693 -39.29 -24.51 -13.21
C ILE A 693 -37.92 -24.75 -13.87
N VAL A 694 -37.88 -25.46 -15.01
CA VAL A 694 -36.67 -25.71 -15.81
C VAL A 694 -36.50 -24.63 -16.91
N PRO A 695 -35.73 -23.54 -16.72
CA PRO A 695 -35.34 -22.58 -17.73
C PRO A 695 -34.11 -23.02 -18.53
N ARG A 696 -33.79 -22.25 -19.59
CA ARG A 696 -32.63 -22.45 -20.48
C ARG A 696 -31.32 -22.33 -19.69
N GLN A 697 -30.47 -23.35 -19.77
CA GLN A 697 -29.13 -23.31 -19.21
C GLN A 697 -28.18 -22.42 -20.01
N THR A 698 -27.46 -21.57 -19.29
CA THR A 698 -26.28 -20.82 -19.74
C THR A 698 -25.11 -21.20 -18.84
N PHE A 699 -23.96 -21.50 -19.43
CA PHE A 699 -22.71 -21.80 -18.74
C PHE A 699 -21.72 -20.64 -18.93
N LEU A 700 -20.79 -20.46 -17.98
CA LEU A 700 -19.71 -19.49 -18.10
C LEU A 700 -18.71 -19.95 -19.17
N LYS A 701 -18.78 -19.35 -20.37
CA LYS A 701 -17.88 -19.64 -21.50
C LYS A 701 -16.44 -19.19 -21.27
N ASP A 702 -16.23 -18.24 -20.37
CA ASP A 702 -14.94 -17.56 -20.18
C ASP A 702 -14.00 -18.31 -19.21
N ARG A 703 -14.49 -19.37 -18.55
CA ARG A 703 -13.67 -20.26 -17.72
C ARG A 703 -13.10 -21.41 -18.55
N ASN A 704 -11.99 -22.01 -18.09
CA ASN A 704 -11.31 -23.13 -18.75
C ASN A 704 -12.16 -24.43 -18.68
N ILE A 705 -13.26 -24.43 -19.41
CA ILE A 705 -14.27 -25.49 -19.43
C ILE A 705 -13.78 -26.64 -20.30
N LEU A 706 -13.85 -27.85 -19.76
CA LEU A 706 -13.53 -29.06 -20.50
C LEU A 706 -14.68 -29.43 -21.44
N VAL A 707 -15.88 -29.52 -20.87
CA VAL A 707 -17.11 -29.88 -21.56
C VAL A 707 -18.32 -29.38 -20.79
N HIS A 708 -19.32 -28.90 -21.53
CA HIS A 708 -20.67 -28.66 -21.04
C HIS A 708 -21.64 -29.51 -21.85
N LEU A 709 -22.49 -30.26 -21.18
CA LEU A 709 -23.55 -31.08 -21.75
C LEU A 709 -24.89 -30.59 -21.21
N SER A 710 -25.81 -30.27 -22.10
CA SER A 710 -27.19 -29.90 -21.77
C SER A 710 -28.15 -30.90 -22.39
N PHE A 711 -29.09 -31.37 -21.56
CA PHE A 711 -30.10 -32.36 -21.94
C PHE A 711 -31.51 -31.80 -21.72
N ILE A 712 -31.69 -30.53 -22.05
CA ILE A 712 -32.96 -29.80 -21.94
C ILE A 712 -33.37 -29.35 -23.33
N ASN A 713 -34.56 -29.79 -23.77
CA ASN A 713 -35.16 -29.63 -25.09
C ASN A 713 -34.40 -30.29 -26.26
N SER A 714 -33.08 -30.35 -26.20
CA SER A 714 -32.21 -31.07 -27.14
C SER A 714 -30.91 -31.50 -26.44
N THR A 715 -30.16 -32.41 -27.06
CA THR A 715 -28.79 -32.73 -26.63
C THR A 715 -27.83 -31.70 -27.24
N ASN A 716 -27.45 -30.70 -26.46
CA ASN A 716 -26.45 -29.71 -26.87
C ASN A 716 -25.16 -29.94 -26.08
N TYR A 717 -24.02 -29.86 -26.75
CA TYR A 717 -22.72 -29.91 -26.08
C TYR A 717 -21.81 -28.78 -26.55
N TYR A 718 -20.98 -28.29 -25.64
CA TYR A 718 -19.95 -27.33 -25.93
C TYR A 718 -18.63 -27.84 -25.37
N THR A 719 -17.57 -27.78 -26.18
CA THR A 719 -16.20 -27.98 -25.74
C THR A 719 -15.27 -27.08 -26.56
N PRO A 720 -14.33 -26.36 -25.93
CA PRO A 720 -13.34 -25.57 -26.66
C PRO A 720 -12.35 -26.46 -27.43
N PHE A 721 -12.33 -27.76 -27.16
CA PHE A 721 -11.44 -28.73 -27.78
C PHE A 721 -11.98 -29.31 -29.11
N GLY A 722 -13.13 -28.82 -29.59
CA GLY A 722 -13.72 -29.25 -30.87
C GLY A 722 -13.94 -30.76 -30.96
N SER A 723 -13.56 -31.37 -32.09
CA SER A 723 -13.72 -32.81 -32.36
C SER A 723 -12.73 -33.72 -31.60
N SER A 724 -11.84 -33.18 -30.78
CA SER A 724 -10.86 -33.98 -30.04
C SER A 724 -11.42 -34.70 -28.81
N LEU A 725 -12.65 -34.35 -28.39
CA LEU A 725 -13.46 -35.12 -27.45
C LEU A 725 -14.58 -35.85 -28.21
N ASN A 726 -14.68 -37.15 -27.98
CA ASN A 726 -15.73 -38.01 -28.51
C ASN A 726 -16.77 -38.25 -27.40
N ILE A 727 -18.00 -37.76 -27.63
CA ILE A 727 -19.13 -37.88 -26.72
C ILE A 727 -20.13 -38.87 -27.34
N LYS A 728 -20.36 -40.01 -26.68
CA LYS A 728 -21.29 -41.05 -27.14
C LYS A 728 -22.36 -41.32 -26.09
N ILE A 729 -23.61 -41.32 -26.51
CA ILE A 729 -24.76 -41.75 -25.71
C ILE A 729 -24.99 -43.24 -25.99
N TYR A 730 -25.06 -44.03 -24.93
CA TYR A 730 -25.34 -45.47 -24.97
C TYR A 730 -26.70 -45.75 -24.35
N GLY A 731 -27.39 -46.76 -24.89
CA GLY A 731 -28.77 -47.07 -24.53
C GLY A 731 -29.79 -46.30 -25.38
N SER A 732 -30.96 -46.03 -24.83
CA SER A 732 -32.02 -45.26 -25.48
C SER A 732 -32.77 -44.42 -24.44
N PRO A 733 -32.07 -43.47 -23.78
CA PRO A 733 -32.70 -42.62 -22.77
C PRO A 733 -33.88 -41.86 -23.38
N ARG A 734 -34.98 -41.78 -22.62
CA ARG A 734 -36.23 -41.22 -23.10
C ARG A 734 -36.34 -39.74 -22.77
N TRP A 735 -36.92 -38.96 -23.69
CA TRP A 735 -37.27 -37.57 -23.44
C TRP A 735 -38.64 -37.51 -22.77
N GLU A 736 -38.72 -36.85 -21.63
CA GLU A 736 -39.97 -36.63 -20.91
C GLU A 736 -40.22 -35.14 -20.70
N TYR A 737 -41.49 -34.78 -20.59
CA TYR A 737 -41.89 -33.39 -20.33
C TYR A 737 -41.98 -33.13 -18.83
N GLU A 738 -41.36 -32.04 -18.41
CA GLU A 738 -41.46 -31.48 -17.07
C GLU A 738 -41.71 -29.98 -17.17
N ASN A 739 -42.83 -29.50 -16.64
CA ASN A 739 -43.18 -28.07 -16.61
C ASN A 739 -42.86 -27.33 -17.92
N GLN A 740 -43.25 -27.93 -19.06
CA GLN A 740 -43.09 -27.44 -20.44
C GLN A 740 -41.68 -27.59 -21.07
N ALA A 741 -40.69 -28.15 -20.38
CA ALA A 741 -39.38 -28.50 -20.94
C ALA A 741 -39.25 -30.01 -21.18
N LYS A 742 -38.61 -30.43 -22.28
CA LYS A 742 -38.22 -31.84 -22.46
C LYS A 742 -36.90 -32.08 -21.73
N VAL A 743 -36.79 -33.12 -20.90
CA VAL A 743 -35.56 -33.48 -20.20
C VAL A 743 -35.25 -34.96 -20.41
N LEU A 744 -33.96 -35.30 -20.43
CA LEU A 744 -33.51 -36.67 -20.66
C LEU A 744 -33.59 -37.51 -19.38
N TYR A 745 -34.34 -38.61 -19.45
CA TYR A 745 -34.51 -39.60 -18.40
C TYR A 745 -33.70 -40.87 -18.67
N PHE A 746 -33.00 -41.34 -17.65
CA PHE A 746 -32.19 -42.55 -17.65
C PHE A 746 -32.95 -43.68 -16.93
N ASP A 747 -33.06 -44.85 -17.57
CA ASP A 747 -33.90 -45.97 -17.12
C ASP A 747 -33.31 -46.83 -15.99
N GLY A 748 -32.07 -46.56 -15.55
CA GLY A 748 -31.38 -47.35 -14.52
C GLY A 748 -30.89 -48.73 -14.97
N LYS A 749 -31.02 -49.09 -16.25
CA LYS A 749 -30.65 -50.42 -16.77
C LYS A 749 -29.48 -50.42 -17.73
N LYS A 750 -29.44 -49.49 -18.70
CA LYS A 750 -28.38 -49.48 -19.73
C LYS A 750 -28.09 -48.10 -20.34
N ASP A 751 -28.78 -47.06 -19.88
CA ASP A 751 -28.59 -45.70 -20.38
C ASP A 751 -27.40 -45.03 -19.69
N TYR A 752 -26.46 -44.48 -20.45
CA TYR A 752 -25.32 -43.70 -19.95
C TYR A 752 -24.61 -42.93 -21.08
N ILE A 753 -23.70 -42.03 -20.72
CA ILE A 753 -22.92 -41.25 -21.69
C ILE A 753 -21.43 -41.41 -21.37
N VAL A 754 -20.61 -41.51 -22.42
CA VAL A 754 -19.15 -41.61 -22.32
C VAL A 754 -18.51 -40.46 -23.07
N ILE A 755 -17.56 -39.80 -22.41
CA ILE A 755 -16.67 -38.81 -23.00
C ILE A 755 -15.25 -39.38 -22.99
N SER A 756 -14.60 -39.39 -24.14
CA SER A 756 -13.24 -39.92 -24.32
C SER A 756 -12.44 -39.03 -25.26
N GLY A 757 -11.12 -38.96 -25.10
CA GLY A 757 -10.27 -38.18 -26.00
C GLY A 757 -8.96 -37.72 -25.36
N GLN A 758 -8.02 -37.29 -26.20
CA GLN A 758 -6.68 -36.84 -25.81
C GLN A 758 -6.65 -35.72 -24.75
N PRO A 759 -7.54 -34.69 -24.78
CA PRO A 759 -7.54 -33.65 -23.76
C PRO A 759 -7.78 -34.13 -22.32
N LEU A 760 -8.35 -35.34 -22.15
CA LEU A 760 -8.60 -35.94 -20.85
C LEU A 760 -7.37 -36.56 -20.21
N TYR A 761 -6.28 -36.81 -20.96
CA TYR A 761 -5.11 -37.57 -20.49
C TYR A 761 -4.04 -36.71 -19.81
N LYS A 762 -4.43 -35.54 -19.30
CA LYS A 762 -3.53 -34.64 -18.56
C LYS A 762 -3.89 -34.65 -17.09
N SER A 763 -2.88 -34.79 -16.24
CA SER A 763 -3.04 -34.58 -14.80
C SER A 763 -3.49 -33.15 -14.53
N PHE A 764 -4.32 -32.97 -13.52
CA PHE A 764 -4.80 -31.65 -13.11
C PHE A 764 -4.74 -31.48 -11.60
N GLN A 765 -4.52 -30.23 -11.21
CA GLN A 765 -4.49 -29.76 -9.82
C GLN A 765 -5.78 -29.05 -9.43
N LYS A 766 -6.62 -28.72 -10.42
CA LYS A 766 -7.88 -28.01 -10.26
C LYS A 766 -8.98 -28.75 -11.01
N LEU A 767 -10.16 -28.86 -10.40
CA LEU A 767 -11.31 -29.50 -11.01
C LEU A 767 -12.59 -28.96 -10.38
N SER A 768 -13.55 -28.55 -11.21
CA SER A 768 -14.92 -28.33 -10.78
C SER A 768 -15.88 -29.16 -11.61
N VAL A 769 -16.79 -29.88 -10.95
CA VAL A 769 -17.79 -30.73 -11.60
C VAL A 769 -19.16 -30.32 -11.09
N GLU A 770 -20.01 -29.83 -11.99
CA GLU A 770 -21.40 -29.46 -11.72
C GLU A 770 -22.33 -30.43 -12.43
N VAL A 771 -23.36 -30.89 -11.71
CA VAL A 771 -24.45 -31.70 -12.27
C VAL A 771 -25.81 -31.25 -11.75
N TRP A 772 -26.79 -31.22 -12.65
CA TRP A 772 -28.19 -31.10 -12.33
C TRP A 772 -28.87 -32.45 -12.46
N PHE A 773 -29.48 -32.95 -11.39
CA PHE A 773 -30.16 -34.24 -11.40
C PHE A 773 -31.47 -34.21 -10.60
N LYS A 774 -32.34 -35.16 -10.90
CA LYS A 774 -33.60 -35.40 -10.19
C LYS A 774 -33.90 -36.90 -10.19
N THR A 775 -34.29 -37.45 -9.04
CA THR A 775 -34.75 -38.85 -8.98
C THR A 775 -35.80 -39.05 -7.90
N SER A 776 -36.73 -39.97 -8.13
CA SER A 776 -37.70 -40.47 -7.15
C SER A 776 -37.31 -41.84 -6.59
N ARG A 777 -36.19 -42.40 -7.07
CA ARG A 777 -35.74 -43.75 -6.72
C ARG A 777 -34.61 -43.67 -5.72
N GLN A 778 -34.68 -44.55 -4.72
CA GLN A 778 -33.57 -44.77 -3.81
C GLN A 778 -32.43 -45.46 -4.56
N GLN A 779 -31.27 -44.81 -4.58
CA GLN A 779 -30.07 -45.28 -5.25
C GLN A 779 -29.08 -45.71 -4.18
N ASN A 780 -28.55 -46.92 -4.31
CA ASN A 780 -27.44 -47.38 -3.50
C ASN A 780 -26.23 -47.66 -4.38
N GLY A 781 -25.29 -46.72 -4.35
CA GLY A 781 -23.99 -46.84 -4.98
C GLY A 781 -23.97 -46.58 -6.48
N LYS A 782 -24.52 -45.43 -6.90
CA LYS A 782 -24.53 -45.00 -8.30
C LYS A 782 -23.69 -43.74 -8.47
N PHE A 783 -22.85 -43.70 -9.50
CA PHE A 783 -22.23 -42.46 -9.94
C PHE A 783 -23.18 -41.71 -10.88
N ILE A 784 -23.38 -40.43 -10.61
CA ILE A 784 -24.08 -39.51 -11.51
C ILE A 784 -23.09 -39.01 -12.56
N VAL A 785 -21.86 -38.67 -12.12
CA VAL A 785 -20.72 -38.34 -12.99
C VAL A 785 -19.47 -39.00 -12.40
N MET A 786 -18.63 -39.60 -13.23
CA MET A 786 -17.39 -40.27 -12.81
C MET A 786 -16.29 -40.04 -13.83
N GLY A 787 -15.08 -39.72 -13.37
CA GLY A 787 -13.87 -39.74 -14.18
C GLY A 787 -12.97 -40.92 -13.78
N GLY A 788 -12.64 -41.79 -14.72
CA GLY A 788 -11.94 -43.05 -14.43
C GLY A 788 -11.69 -43.92 -15.66
N TYR A 789 -11.64 -45.23 -15.46
CA TYR A 789 -11.28 -46.21 -16.51
C TYR A 789 -12.29 -47.36 -16.56
N ASP A 790 -12.25 -48.13 -17.66
CA ASP A 790 -13.21 -49.22 -18.02
C ASP A 790 -13.11 -50.48 -17.14
N ASN A 791 -12.51 -50.37 -15.95
CA ASN A 791 -12.28 -51.46 -15.00
C ASN A 791 -12.83 -51.11 -13.60
N ARG A 792 -13.85 -50.24 -13.55
CA ARG A 792 -14.44 -49.68 -12.31
C ARG A 792 -13.48 -48.84 -11.46
N THR A 793 -12.26 -48.55 -11.92
CA THR A 793 -11.41 -47.58 -11.23
C THR A 793 -11.89 -46.17 -11.54
N TYR A 794 -11.91 -45.33 -10.51
CA TYR A 794 -12.28 -43.92 -10.60
C TYR A 794 -11.21 -43.08 -9.93
N ASN A 795 -10.96 -41.91 -10.50
CA ASN A 795 -10.10 -40.88 -9.91
C ASN A 795 -10.95 -39.83 -9.21
N TRP A 796 -12.14 -39.55 -9.74
CA TRP A 796 -13.08 -38.63 -9.12
C TRP A 796 -14.52 -38.95 -9.54
N GLY A 797 -15.50 -38.44 -8.79
CA GLY A 797 -16.90 -38.54 -9.19
C GLY A 797 -17.90 -37.99 -8.18
N ILE A 798 -19.13 -37.82 -8.66
CA ILE A 798 -20.30 -37.47 -7.86
C ILE A 798 -21.12 -38.75 -7.67
N TYR A 799 -21.24 -39.17 -6.43
CA TYR A 799 -21.72 -40.50 -6.05
C TYR A 799 -22.90 -40.43 -5.07
N LEU A 800 -23.97 -41.14 -5.40
CA LEU A 800 -25.18 -41.24 -4.61
C LEU A 800 -25.25 -42.62 -3.93
N SER A 801 -25.43 -42.62 -2.61
CA SER A 801 -25.34 -43.82 -1.78
C SER A 801 -26.31 -43.81 -0.61
N ALA A 802 -26.36 -44.94 0.12
CA ALA A 802 -27.20 -45.13 1.29
C ALA A 802 -28.67 -44.77 0.99
N ASN A 803 -29.24 -45.38 -0.04
CA ASN A 803 -30.63 -45.16 -0.48
C ASN A 803 -30.92 -43.68 -0.78
N SER A 804 -30.04 -43.04 -1.56
CA SER A 804 -30.10 -41.61 -1.88
C SER A 804 -30.08 -40.67 -0.68
N THR A 805 -29.57 -41.11 0.49
CA THR A 805 -29.43 -40.24 1.66
C THR A 805 -28.07 -39.54 1.76
N ARG A 806 -27.10 -39.99 0.96
CA ARG A 806 -25.72 -39.51 0.97
C ARG A 806 -25.24 -39.20 -0.44
N LEU A 807 -25.02 -37.92 -0.71
CA LEU A 807 -24.44 -37.42 -1.95
C LEU A 807 -22.99 -37.01 -1.70
N SER A 808 -22.05 -37.56 -2.47
CA SER A 808 -20.62 -37.42 -2.21
C SER A 808 -19.87 -36.91 -3.42
N PHE A 809 -18.98 -35.94 -3.22
CA PHE A 809 -17.87 -35.72 -4.15
C PHE A 809 -16.70 -36.60 -3.71
N ILE A 810 -16.16 -37.40 -4.61
CA ILE A 810 -15.10 -38.36 -4.31
C ILE A 810 -13.87 -38.02 -5.14
N LEU A 811 -12.70 -38.05 -4.53
CA LEU A 811 -11.39 -38.01 -5.19
C LEU A 811 -10.56 -39.21 -4.73
N LYS A 812 -9.79 -39.81 -5.63
CA LYS A 812 -8.94 -40.97 -5.36
C LYS A 812 -7.55 -40.76 -5.93
N ARG A 813 -6.54 -40.87 -5.05
CA ARG A 813 -5.12 -41.03 -5.39
C ARG A 813 -4.62 -42.28 -4.68
N ASP A 814 -3.85 -42.14 -3.62
CA ASP A 814 -3.34 -43.25 -2.79
C ASP A 814 -4.37 -43.70 -1.76
N LYS A 815 -5.26 -42.78 -1.35
CA LYS A 815 -6.45 -43.03 -0.53
C LYS A 815 -7.68 -42.39 -1.18
N VAL A 816 -8.86 -42.77 -0.70
CA VAL A 816 -10.14 -42.19 -1.14
C VAL A 816 -10.51 -41.06 -0.20
N TYR A 817 -10.71 -39.88 -0.79
CA TYR A 817 -11.29 -38.72 -0.12
C TYR A 817 -12.76 -38.63 -0.52
N SER A 818 -13.67 -38.70 0.45
CA SER A 818 -15.13 -38.67 0.21
C SER A 818 -15.79 -37.56 1.03
N PHE A 819 -16.47 -36.66 0.34
CA PHE A 819 -17.09 -35.46 0.91
C PHE A 819 -18.60 -35.59 0.86
N ILE A 820 -19.15 -36.15 1.93
CA ILE A 820 -20.57 -36.53 2.02
C ILE A 820 -21.41 -35.35 2.50
N ILE A 821 -22.49 -35.08 1.77
CA ILE A 821 -23.67 -34.31 2.20
C ILE A 821 -24.80 -35.30 2.50
N THR A 822 -25.47 -35.11 3.63
CA THR A 822 -26.66 -35.88 4.02
C THR A 822 -27.94 -35.12 3.72
N GLY A 823 -28.92 -35.78 3.13
CA GLY A 823 -30.23 -35.22 2.78
C GLY A 823 -31.11 -36.27 2.12
N ASN A 824 -32.35 -35.95 1.75
CA ASN A 824 -33.14 -36.85 0.90
C ASN A 824 -33.02 -36.39 -0.57
N PHE A 825 -32.20 -37.08 -1.36
CA PHE A 825 -31.99 -36.76 -2.79
C PHE A 825 -32.86 -37.60 -3.73
N SER A 826 -33.75 -38.42 -3.17
CA SER A 826 -34.81 -39.14 -3.89
C SER A 826 -36.18 -38.48 -3.68
N ASP A 827 -36.20 -37.19 -3.36
CA ASP A 827 -37.39 -36.39 -3.09
C ASP A 827 -38.15 -35.98 -4.36
N ASN A 828 -37.72 -36.45 -5.52
CA ASN A 828 -38.26 -36.10 -6.83
C ASN A 828 -38.20 -34.58 -7.09
N ARG A 829 -37.14 -33.91 -6.64
CA ARG A 829 -36.85 -32.50 -6.94
C ARG A 829 -35.53 -32.34 -7.69
N TRP A 830 -35.38 -31.24 -8.42
CA TRP A 830 -34.12 -30.89 -9.04
C TRP A 830 -33.11 -30.46 -7.99
N HIS A 831 -31.90 -31.00 -8.14
CA HIS A 831 -30.75 -30.61 -7.35
C HIS A 831 -29.57 -30.23 -8.23
N GLN A 832 -28.93 -29.12 -7.89
CA GLN A 832 -27.60 -28.79 -8.38
C GLN A 832 -26.59 -29.31 -7.37
N PHE A 833 -25.64 -30.14 -7.81
CA PHE A 833 -24.50 -30.50 -6.98
C PHE A 833 -23.21 -30.13 -7.67
N VAL A 834 -22.34 -29.42 -6.95
CA VAL A 834 -21.02 -29.01 -7.46
C VAL A 834 -19.93 -29.50 -6.52
N GLY A 835 -18.95 -30.22 -7.06
CA GLY A 835 -17.70 -30.56 -6.37
C GLY A 835 -16.55 -29.74 -6.95
N VAL A 836 -15.82 -29.03 -6.09
CA VAL A 836 -14.70 -28.15 -6.44
C VAL A 836 -13.45 -28.62 -5.72
N PHE A 837 -12.34 -28.71 -6.44
CA PHE A 837 -11.03 -29.14 -5.96
C PHE A 837 -9.94 -28.18 -6.46
N ASP A 838 -9.08 -27.70 -5.56
CA ASP A 838 -8.01 -26.74 -5.85
C ASP A 838 -6.65 -27.20 -5.31
N SER A 839 -6.31 -28.47 -5.46
CA SER A 839 -5.09 -29.14 -4.94
C SER A 839 -4.96 -29.22 -3.42
N LYS A 840 -5.34 -28.17 -2.68
CA LYS A 840 -5.21 -28.05 -1.23
C LYS A 840 -6.56 -27.95 -0.51
N SER A 841 -7.66 -27.77 -1.24
CA SER A 841 -8.99 -27.74 -0.63
C SER A 841 -10.04 -28.38 -1.53
N ILE A 842 -11.09 -28.87 -0.88
CA ILE A 842 -12.26 -29.45 -1.54
C ILE A 842 -13.51 -28.79 -0.97
N VAL A 843 -14.36 -28.29 -1.85
CA VAL A 843 -15.61 -27.63 -1.51
C VAL A 843 -16.75 -28.28 -2.27
N THR A 844 -17.87 -28.52 -1.59
CA THR A 844 -19.10 -29.03 -2.21
C THR A 844 -20.22 -28.02 -2.05
N TYR A 845 -21.09 -27.94 -3.05
CA TYR A 845 -22.24 -27.06 -3.09
C TYR A 845 -23.48 -27.87 -3.43
N LEU A 846 -24.60 -27.52 -2.81
CA LEU A 846 -25.92 -28.07 -3.08
C LEU A 846 -26.89 -26.90 -3.31
N ASP A 847 -27.57 -26.90 -4.45
CA ASP A 847 -28.61 -25.94 -4.81
C ASP A 847 -28.14 -24.47 -4.68
N GLY A 848 -26.97 -24.17 -5.25
CA GLY A 848 -26.34 -22.84 -5.18
C GLY A 848 -25.73 -22.48 -3.82
N LYS A 849 -25.84 -23.33 -2.80
CA LYS A 849 -25.37 -23.08 -1.44
C LYS A 849 -24.12 -23.91 -1.11
N PRO A 850 -23.10 -23.35 -0.44
CA PRO A 850 -21.98 -24.15 0.05
C PRO A 850 -22.43 -25.12 1.12
N ALA A 851 -21.95 -26.36 1.04
CA ALA A 851 -22.35 -27.43 1.95
C ALA A 851 -21.19 -27.90 2.84
N LYS A 852 -20.03 -28.23 2.27
CA LYS A 852 -18.87 -28.72 3.03
C LYS A 852 -17.55 -28.24 2.41
N LYS A 853 -16.62 -27.74 3.24
CA LYS A 853 -15.25 -27.34 2.88
C LYS A 853 -14.24 -28.08 3.75
N ILE A 854 -13.18 -28.62 3.14
CA ILE A 854 -12.06 -29.26 3.84
C ILE A 854 -10.74 -28.78 3.22
N VAL A 855 -9.77 -28.47 4.07
CA VAL A 855 -8.38 -28.18 3.69
C VAL A 855 -7.55 -29.45 3.86
N LEU A 856 -6.71 -29.75 2.89
CA LEU A 856 -5.81 -30.89 2.87
C LEU A 856 -4.46 -30.50 3.47
N ASP A 857 -3.83 -31.44 4.18
CA ASP A 857 -2.51 -31.24 4.79
C ASP A 857 -1.38 -31.08 3.75
N GLU A 858 -1.56 -31.68 2.58
CA GLU A 858 -0.61 -31.66 1.46
C GLU A 858 -1.31 -31.32 0.14
N ASN A 859 -0.54 -30.79 -0.81
CA ASN A 859 -1.05 -30.52 -2.16
C ASN A 859 -1.27 -31.85 -2.91
N LEU A 860 -2.49 -32.02 -3.42
CA LEU A 860 -2.91 -33.19 -4.17
C LEU A 860 -2.87 -32.90 -5.68
N ILE A 861 -2.32 -33.83 -6.46
CA ILE A 861 -2.37 -33.84 -7.92
C ILE A 861 -3.16 -35.08 -8.35
N LEU A 862 -4.15 -34.91 -9.21
CA LEU A 862 -4.91 -36.03 -9.76
C LEU A 862 -4.20 -36.53 -11.03
N ASN A 863 -3.48 -37.63 -10.88
CA ASN A 863 -2.72 -38.23 -11.98
C ASN A 863 -3.65 -39.01 -12.92
N VAL A 864 -3.58 -38.68 -14.20
CA VAL A 864 -4.39 -39.31 -15.24
C VAL A 864 -3.47 -39.90 -16.32
N SER A 865 -3.87 -41.02 -16.91
CA SER A 865 -3.12 -41.75 -17.93
C SER A 865 -3.98 -42.03 -19.17
N PRO A 866 -3.38 -42.41 -20.31
CA PRO A 866 -4.13 -42.76 -21.52
C PRO A 866 -5.22 -43.79 -21.25
N GLY A 867 -6.40 -43.60 -21.84
CA GLY A 867 -7.57 -44.45 -21.62
C GLY A 867 -8.53 -43.94 -20.55
N PHE A 868 -8.24 -42.81 -19.90
CA PHE A 868 -9.18 -42.14 -19.00
C PHE A 868 -10.44 -41.65 -19.73
N LYS A 869 -11.60 -41.85 -19.11
CA LYS A 869 -12.91 -41.48 -19.65
C LYS A 869 -13.76 -40.83 -18.58
N ILE A 870 -14.74 -40.06 -19.02
CA ILE A 870 -15.80 -39.53 -18.16
C ILE A 870 -17.10 -40.26 -18.47
N TYR A 871 -17.72 -40.81 -17.44
CA TYR A 871 -18.99 -41.50 -17.46
C TYR A 871 -20.07 -40.64 -16.81
N ILE A 872 -21.21 -40.47 -17.47
CA ILE A 872 -22.40 -39.80 -16.91
C ILE A 872 -23.53 -40.82 -16.84
N GLY A 873 -24.16 -40.93 -15.68
CA GLY A 873 -25.24 -41.88 -15.40
C GLY A 873 -24.78 -43.34 -15.17
N SER A 874 -23.49 -43.61 -15.02
CA SER A 874 -22.97 -44.97 -14.81
C SER A 874 -21.62 -45.02 -14.12
N TRP A 875 -21.35 -46.13 -13.41
CA TRP A 875 -20.01 -46.52 -12.97
C TRP A 875 -19.35 -47.43 -14.01
N SER A 876 -18.57 -46.86 -14.95
CA SER A 876 -17.79 -47.63 -15.94
C SER A 876 -18.66 -48.56 -16.80
N ALA A 877 -19.74 -48.03 -17.37
CA ALA A 877 -20.73 -48.78 -18.16
C ALA A 877 -21.43 -49.92 -17.39
N GLN A 878 -21.43 -49.84 -16.06
CA GLN A 878 -22.10 -50.75 -15.14
C GLN A 878 -22.77 -49.91 -14.04
N SER A 879 -23.73 -50.47 -13.30
CA SER A 879 -24.45 -49.75 -12.23
C SER A 879 -24.99 -48.38 -12.67
N PHE A 880 -26.11 -48.40 -13.37
CA PHE A 880 -26.71 -47.22 -14.00
C PHE A 880 -27.57 -46.41 -13.03
N PHE A 881 -27.58 -45.09 -13.23
CA PHE A 881 -28.43 -44.14 -12.52
C PHE A 881 -29.85 -44.16 -13.11
N GLU A 882 -30.88 -44.16 -12.26
CA GLU A 882 -32.28 -44.00 -12.67
C GLU A 882 -32.77 -42.62 -12.24
N GLY A 883 -33.16 -41.79 -13.20
CA GLY A 883 -33.59 -40.42 -12.96
C GLY A 883 -33.32 -39.48 -14.14
N TYR A 884 -33.57 -38.19 -13.93
CA TYR A 884 -33.31 -37.14 -14.91
C TYR A 884 -31.93 -36.52 -14.66
N ILE A 885 -31.22 -36.22 -15.74
CA ILE A 885 -30.00 -35.39 -15.70
C ILE A 885 -30.25 -34.21 -16.64
N GLY A 886 -30.23 -33.00 -16.10
CA GLY A 886 -30.54 -31.78 -16.86
C GLY A 886 -29.31 -31.24 -17.59
N GLY A 887 -28.14 -31.33 -16.95
CA GLY A 887 -26.87 -30.95 -17.54
C GLY A 887 -25.67 -31.29 -16.67
N VAL A 888 -24.51 -31.36 -17.30
CA VAL A 888 -23.20 -31.62 -16.67
C VAL A 888 -22.19 -30.63 -17.21
N SER A 889 -21.49 -29.94 -16.31
CA SER A 889 -20.38 -29.05 -16.67
C SER A 889 -19.12 -29.47 -15.94
N ILE A 890 -18.00 -29.53 -16.65
CA ILE A 890 -16.70 -29.88 -16.08
C ILE A 890 -15.70 -28.80 -16.44
N TYR A 891 -15.05 -28.24 -15.43
CA TYR A 891 -14.07 -27.15 -15.55
C TYR A 891 -12.70 -27.65 -15.06
N LEU A 892 -11.64 -27.32 -15.81
CA LEU A 892 -10.26 -27.48 -15.37
C LEU A 892 -9.80 -26.23 -14.59
N ASP A 893 -10.70 -25.72 -13.76
CA ASP A 893 -10.52 -24.52 -12.95
C ASP A 893 -11.42 -24.62 -11.70
N VAL A 894 -11.21 -23.74 -10.75
CA VAL A 894 -11.98 -23.63 -9.51
C VAL A 894 -13.17 -22.71 -9.74
N LEU A 895 -14.38 -23.22 -9.51
CA LEU A 895 -15.56 -22.36 -9.46
C LEU A 895 -15.65 -21.68 -8.10
N GLU A 896 -15.76 -20.36 -8.12
CA GLU A 896 -16.01 -19.56 -6.94
C GLU A 896 -17.47 -19.78 -6.45
N PRO A 897 -17.75 -19.67 -5.14
CA PRO A 897 -19.12 -19.83 -4.61
C PRO A 897 -20.19 -19.01 -5.33
N MET A 898 -19.83 -17.80 -5.77
CA MET A 898 -20.75 -16.88 -6.44
C MET A 898 -21.01 -17.29 -7.89
N GLU A 899 -20.07 -17.95 -8.55
CA GLU A 899 -20.26 -18.53 -9.89
C GLU A 899 -21.21 -19.73 -9.81
N VAL A 900 -21.04 -20.57 -8.78
CA VAL A 900 -21.95 -21.70 -8.52
C VAL A 900 -23.38 -21.21 -8.27
N LEU A 901 -23.53 -20.17 -7.44
CA LEU A 901 -24.82 -19.52 -7.22
C LEU A 901 -25.39 -18.93 -8.52
N ASN A 902 -24.56 -18.27 -9.33
CA ASN A 902 -25.03 -17.69 -10.59
C ASN A 902 -25.58 -18.78 -11.53
N ASN A 903 -24.85 -19.90 -11.68
CA ASN A 903 -25.31 -21.06 -12.44
C ASN A 903 -26.64 -21.62 -11.88
N TYR A 904 -26.78 -21.66 -10.54
CA TYR A 904 -28.03 -22.03 -9.87
C TYR A 904 -29.19 -21.09 -10.24
N LEU A 905 -29.00 -19.80 -10.07
CA LEU A 905 -30.05 -18.81 -10.30
C LEU A 905 -30.48 -18.79 -11.76
N LEU A 906 -29.55 -18.86 -12.71
CA LEU A 906 -29.87 -18.95 -14.15
C LEU A 906 -30.72 -20.19 -14.47
N PHE A 907 -30.54 -21.28 -13.72
CA PHE A 907 -31.36 -22.48 -13.82
C PHE A 907 -32.71 -22.38 -13.11
N VAL A 908 -32.99 -21.39 -12.26
CA VAL A 908 -34.23 -21.42 -11.45
C VAL A 908 -35.09 -20.14 -11.59
N SER A 909 -34.57 -19.08 -12.22
CA SER A 909 -35.04 -17.69 -12.04
C SER A 909 -36.40 -17.25 -12.61
N ASN A 910 -37.43 -18.11 -12.75
CA ASN A 910 -38.78 -17.64 -13.06
C ASN A 910 -39.78 -17.73 -11.89
N THR A 911 -39.50 -18.50 -10.82
CA THR A 911 -40.46 -18.68 -9.71
C THR A 911 -39.95 -18.41 -8.31
N THR A 912 -38.65 -18.51 -8.04
CA THR A 912 -38.12 -18.38 -6.66
C THR A 912 -38.20 -16.98 -6.07
N ALA A 913 -38.62 -16.88 -4.81
CA ALA A 913 -38.47 -15.71 -3.93
C ALA A 913 -36.99 -15.41 -3.61
N ILE A 914 -36.29 -14.86 -4.61
CA ILE A 914 -34.89 -14.43 -4.48
C ILE A 914 -34.84 -13.09 -3.74
N LYS A 915 -34.15 -13.03 -2.59
CA LYS A 915 -33.93 -11.77 -1.84
C LYS A 915 -33.00 -10.79 -2.58
N GLY A 916 -32.09 -11.29 -3.41
CA GLY A 916 -31.27 -10.46 -4.29
C GLY A 916 -30.71 -11.16 -5.53
N ARG A 917 -30.65 -10.45 -6.67
CA ARG A 917 -30.29 -11.00 -7.98
C ARG A 917 -28.88 -10.56 -8.40
N ILE A 918 -28.10 -11.45 -9.00
CA ILE A 918 -26.83 -11.09 -9.65
C ILE A 918 -27.13 -10.28 -10.92
N ILE A 919 -26.60 -9.06 -11.01
CA ILE A 919 -26.77 -8.17 -12.18
C ILE A 919 -25.57 -8.27 -13.13
N ASN A 920 -24.36 -8.45 -12.60
CA ASN A 920 -23.16 -8.55 -13.42
C ASN A 920 -22.10 -9.44 -12.77
N VAL A 921 -21.33 -10.14 -13.62
CA VAL A 921 -20.20 -10.99 -13.25
C VAL A 921 -19.05 -10.68 -14.20
N THR A 922 -17.89 -10.39 -13.62
CA THR A 922 -16.61 -10.41 -14.34
C THR A 922 -15.63 -11.28 -13.56
N ASP A 923 -14.45 -11.54 -14.12
CA ASP A 923 -13.44 -12.39 -13.49
C ASP A 923 -13.09 -11.99 -12.05
N ASN A 924 -13.23 -10.71 -11.69
CA ASN A 924 -12.78 -10.15 -10.41
C ASN A 924 -13.89 -9.64 -9.49
N TYR A 925 -15.16 -9.58 -9.94
CA TYR A 925 -16.26 -9.06 -9.13
C TYR A 925 -17.65 -9.57 -9.49
N PHE A 926 -18.51 -9.60 -8.47
CA PHE A 926 -19.93 -9.91 -8.53
C PHE A 926 -20.75 -8.74 -8.00
N ILE A 927 -21.80 -8.34 -8.72
CA ILE A 927 -22.73 -7.28 -8.27
C ILE A 927 -24.10 -7.89 -8.03
N TYR A 928 -24.58 -7.79 -6.80
CA TYR A 928 -25.91 -8.21 -6.38
C TYR A 928 -26.83 -7.01 -6.19
N ASP A 929 -28.08 -7.14 -6.64
CA ASP A 929 -29.18 -6.23 -6.33
C ASP A 929 -30.05 -6.84 -5.24
N ILE A 930 -30.08 -6.25 -4.05
CA ILE A 930 -31.05 -6.56 -3.02
C ILE A 930 -32.32 -5.77 -3.33
N LYS A 931 -33.42 -6.48 -3.55
CA LYS A 931 -34.72 -5.84 -3.77
C LYS A 931 -35.19 -5.25 -2.44
N GLY A 932 -35.50 -3.95 -2.45
CA GLY A 932 -36.03 -3.25 -1.29
C GLY A 932 -36.52 -1.86 -1.65
N LYS A 933 -36.97 -1.12 -0.64
CA LYS A 933 -37.43 0.27 -0.81
C LYS A 933 -36.26 1.16 -1.23
N LYS A 934 -36.51 2.12 -2.12
CA LYS A 934 -35.51 3.12 -2.50
C LYS A 934 -35.16 3.97 -1.28
N LEU A 935 -33.87 4.29 -1.11
CA LEU A 935 -33.44 5.24 -0.10
C LEU A 935 -34.03 6.62 -0.40
N GLN A 936 -34.59 7.23 0.65
CA GLN A 936 -35.03 8.61 0.64
C GLN A 936 -34.33 9.34 1.77
N THR A 937 -33.76 10.50 1.48
CA THR A 937 -33.20 11.41 2.49
C THR A 937 -34.35 12.19 3.12
N TYR A 938 -34.59 11.99 4.41
CA TYR A 938 -35.67 12.68 5.12
C TYR A 938 -35.12 13.89 5.88
N LEU A 939 -35.26 15.09 5.32
CA LEU A 939 -34.78 16.34 5.93
C LEU A 939 -35.54 16.73 7.22
N ASN A 940 -36.73 16.18 7.45
CA ASN A 940 -37.57 16.41 8.64
C ASN A 940 -38.00 15.08 9.27
N SER A 941 -37.04 14.33 9.81
CA SER A 941 -37.35 13.10 10.57
C SER A 941 -37.79 13.46 12.01
N ASN A 942 -38.72 12.71 12.57
CA ASN A 942 -39.16 12.86 13.98
C ASN A 942 -38.09 12.41 15.00
N ILE A 943 -36.92 11.97 14.54
CA ILE A 943 -35.79 11.51 15.34
C ILE A 943 -34.58 12.38 14.97
N SER A 944 -34.43 13.52 15.63
CA SER A 944 -33.25 14.38 15.50
C SER A 944 -32.20 13.97 16.53
N ILE A 945 -31.11 13.35 16.08
CA ILE A 945 -29.99 13.00 16.96
C ILE A 945 -28.93 14.10 16.84
N ILE A 946 -28.72 14.81 17.93
CA ILE A 946 -27.93 16.06 17.96
C ILE A 946 -26.45 15.79 18.21
N ARG A 947 -26.11 14.70 18.91
CA ARG A 947 -24.73 14.35 19.27
C ARG A 947 -24.63 12.87 19.59
N ALA A 948 -23.61 12.21 19.05
CA ALA A 948 -23.17 10.90 19.52
C ALA A 948 -21.73 11.06 20.02
N THR A 949 -21.50 10.86 21.31
CA THR A 949 -20.15 10.89 21.88
C THR A 949 -19.75 9.50 22.28
N VAL A 950 -18.67 9.00 21.67
CA VAL A 950 -18.00 7.79 22.14
C VAL A 950 -17.20 8.16 23.38
N LYS A 951 -17.66 7.74 24.55
CA LYS A 951 -16.87 7.86 25.79
C LYS A 951 -15.97 6.64 25.94
N SER A 952 -14.77 6.91 26.48
CA SER A 952 -13.62 6.03 26.74
C SER A 952 -13.83 4.53 26.49
N ILE A 953 -12.98 3.99 25.63
CA ILE A 953 -12.67 2.56 25.59
C ILE A 953 -12.12 2.17 26.96
N ARG A 954 -12.94 1.55 27.80
CA ARG A 954 -12.38 0.86 28.96
C ARG A 954 -11.81 -0.45 28.44
N ILE A 955 -10.49 -0.57 28.51
CA ILE A 955 -9.84 -1.87 28.46
C ILE A 955 -10.18 -2.55 29.79
N GLU A 956 -11.30 -3.27 29.84
CA GLU A 956 -11.70 -4.02 31.04
C GLU A 956 -10.67 -5.12 31.37
N ASN A 957 -10.03 -5.68 30.33
CA ASN A 957 -8.94 -6.66 30.36
C ASN A 957 -8.15 -6.56 29.05
N GLN A 958 -6.94 -7.16 28.93
CA GLN A 958 -6.08 -7.16 27.72
C GLN A 958 -6.76 -7.65 26.42
N THR A 959 -8.04 -8.04 26.43
CA THR A 959 -8.76 -8.68 25.31
C THR A 959 -10.06 -8.00 24.88
N LYS A 960 -10.60 -7.01 25.62
CA LYS A 960 -11.92 -6.42 25.34
C LYS A 960 -11.91 -4.89 25.39
N THR A 961 -12.85 -4.30 24.66
CA THR A 961 -13.06 -2.85 24.54
C THR A 961 -14.55 -2.54 24.60
N SER A 962 -14.96 -1.65 25.50
CA SER A 962 -16.33 -1.11 25.50
C SER A 962 -16.45 0.14 24.61
N LEU A 963 -17.59 0.30 23.96
CA LEU A 963 -17.99 1.46 23.17
C LEU A 963 -19.32 1.96 23.74
N SER A 964 -19.29 3.09 24.42
CA SER A 964 -20.53 3.73 24.91
C SER A 964 -20.96 4.84 23.96
N ILE A 965 -22.20 4.81 23.47
CA ILE A 965 -22.79 5.81 22.59
C ILE A 965 -24.00 6.43 23.29
N ASP A 966 -23.94 7.75 23.49
CA ASP A 966 -25.05 8.53 24.00
C ASP A 966 -25.88 9.07 22.82
N ILE A 967 -27.16 8.69 22.72
CA ILE A 967 -28.07 9.11 21.65
C ILE A 967 -29.27 9.86 22.25
N TYR A 968 -29.47 11.12 21.87
CA TYR A 968 -30.69 11.85 22.23
C TYR A 968 -31.77 11.67 21.15
N ALA A 969 -32.90 11.06 21.50
CA ALA A 969 -34.01 10.83 20.59
C ALA A 969 -35.23 11.67 20.99
N LYS A 970 -35.85 12.34 20.00
CA LYS A 970 -37.01 13.23 20.25
C LYS A 970 -38.30 12.46 20.51
N ASN A 971 -38.50 11.30 19.88
CA ASN A 971 -39.65 10.42 20.08
C ASN A 971 -39.16 8.97 20.24
N ALA A 972 -39.94 8.14 20.95
CA ALA A 972 -39.64 6.71 21.05
C ALA A 972 -39.88 5.97 19.72
N GLY A 973 -39.03 4.99 19.42
CA GLY A 973 -39.19 4.16 18.23
C GLY A 973 -38.04 3.18 18.01
N ASN A 974 -38.31 2.10 17.26
CA ASN A 974 -37.24 1.19 16.86
C ASN A 974 -36.46 1.77 15.68
N ALA A 975 -35.15 1.53 15.69
CA ALA A 975 -34.22 1.94 14.65
C ALA A 975 -33.19 0.84 14.44
N THR A 976 -32.66 0.73 13.22
CA THR A 976 -31.47 -0.07 12.95
C THR A 976 -30.27 0.85 12.91
N MET A 977 -29.33 0.63 13.83
CA MET A 977 -28.05 1.32 13.89
C MET A 977 -26.99 0.52 13.15
N LEU A 978 -26.30 1.21 12.27
CA LEU A 978 -25.15 0.72 11.54
C LEU A 978 -23.90 1.41 12.08
N LEU A 979 -22.95 0.63 12.57
CA LEU A 979 -21.60 1.08 12.86
C LEU A 979 -20.73 0.76 11.65
N SER A 980 -20.26 1.78 10.94
CA SER A 980 -19.40 1.64 9.76
C SER A 980 -17.98 2.12 10.07
N THR A 981 -16.99 1.28 9.79
CA THR A 981 -15.55 1.65 9.88
C THR A 981 -14.97 1.84 8.48
N TYR A 982 -13.65 1.90 8.35
CA TYR A 982 -13.01 1.82 7.02
C TYR A 982 -13.14 0.44 6.36
N TYR A 983 -13.29 -0.65 7.14
CA TYR A 983 -13.05 -2.01 6.67
C TYR A 983 -14.18 -3.01 6.91
N PHE A 984 -15.04 -2.75 7.89
CA PHE A 984 -16.21 -3.59 8.19
C PHE A 984 -17.36 -2.78 8.79
N SER A 985 -18.55 -3.38 8.77
CA SER A 985 -19.75 -2.83 9.38
C SER A 985 -20.41 -3.79 10.39
N LYS A 986 -21.09 -3.23 11.39
CA LYS A 986 -21.84 -3.94 12.44
C LYS A 986 -23.25 -3.37 12.54
N PHE A 987 -24.24 -4.24 12.73
CA PHE A 987 -25.66 -3.87 12.76
C PHE A 987 -26.27 -4.15 14.14
N PHE A 988 -27.05 -3.20 14.64
CA PHE A 988 -27.76 -3.31 15.90
C PHE A 988 -29.20 -2.87 15.76
N SER A 989 -30.13 -3.68 16.25
CA SER A 989 -31.52 -3.26 16.43
C SER A 989 -31.66 -2.54 17.75
N LEU A 990 -32.11 -1.28 17.69
CA LEU A 990 -32.29 -0.42 18.85
C LEU A 990 -33.78 -0.15 19.07
N ASN A 991 -34.16 -0.06 20.34
CA ASN A 991 -35.42 0.53 20.77
C ASN A 991 -35.10 1.83 21.51
N LEU A 992 -35.20 2.95 20.80
CA LEU A 992 -34.89 4.27 21.35
C LEU A 992 -36.07 4.77 22.17
N LYS A 993 -35.80 5.22 23.39
CA LYS A 993 -36.74 5.96 24.22
C LYS A 993 -36.63 7.46 23.93
N GLU A 994 -37.70 8.20 24.16
CA GLU A 994 -37.65 9.67 24.15
C GLU A 994 -36.67 10.17 25.23
N GLY A 995 -35.81 11.13 24.87
CA GLY A 995 -34.72 11.63 25.70
C GLY A 995 -33.36 10.97 25.43
N LEU A 996 -32.50 10.95 26.46
CA LEU A 996 -31.12 10.45 26.38
C LEU A 996 -31.09 8.92 26.50
N ASN A 997 -30.52 8.24 25.51
CA ASN A 997 -30.31 6.80 25.48
C ASN A 997 -28.81 6.53 25.60
N HIS A 998 -28.41 5.83 26.67
CA HIS A 998 -27.04 5.35 26.85
C HIS A 998 -26.95 3.92 26.33
N LEU A 999 -26.13 3.70 25.30
CA LEU A 999 -25.91 2.40 24.70
C LEU A 999 -24.47 1.97 24.97
N GLU A 1000 -24.25 0.72 25.37
CA GLU A 1000 -22.92 0.18 25.59
C GLU A 1000 -22.74 -1.13 24.83
N PHE A 1001 -21.66 -1.21 24.06
CA PHE A 1001 -21.31 -2.35 23.23
C PHE A 1001 -19.92 -2.86 23.60
N ILE A 1002 -19.74 -4.18 23.63
CA ILE A 1002 -18.45 -4.81 23.97
C ILE A 1002 -17.90 -5.53 22.74
N PHE A 1003 -16.64 -5.23 22.41
CA PHE A 1003 -15.92 -5.82 21.27
C PHE A 1003 -14.60 -6.47 21.71
N PRO A 1004 -14.09 -7.45 20.93
CA PRO A 1004 -12.71 -7.90 21.05
C PRO A 1004 -11.71 -6.76 20.79
N LEU A 1005 -10.59 -6.72 21.53
CA LEU A 1005 -9.60 -5.63 21.47
C LEU A 1005 -9.15 -5.26 20.05
N ASN A 1006 -8.90 -6.25 19.20
CA ASN A 1006 -8.43 -6.02 17.83
C ASN A 1006 -9.45 -5.26 16.98
N ILE A 1007 -10.74 -5.57 17.15
CA ILE A 1007 -11.85 -4.95 16.42
C ILE A 1007 -12.20 -3.59 17.04
N GLY A 1008 -12.15 -3.52 18.38
CA GLY A 1008 -12.32 -2.30 19.14
C GLY A 1008 -11.36 -1.19 18.73
N LYS A 1009 -10.11 -1.53 18.39
CA LYS A 1009 -9.14 -0.56 17.87
C LYS A 1009 -9.64 0.11 16.58
N ASP A 1010 -10.15 -0.66 15.62
CA ASP A 1010 -10.64 -0.09 14.36
C ASP A 1010 -11.92 0.74 14.54
N LEU A 1011 -12.86 0.28 15.39
CA LEU A 1011 -14.04 1.06 15.77
C LEU A 1011 -13.66 2.36 16.49
N SER A 1012 -12.64 2.34 17.33
CA SER A 1012 -12.20 3.54 18.04
C SER A 1012 -11.49 4.56 17.17
N ARG A 1013 -10.82 4.10 16.11
CA ARG A 1013 -10.13 4.97 15.16
C ARG A 1013 -11.16 5.85 14.45
N LYS A 1014 -12.13 5.24 13.77
CA LYS A 1014 -13.24 5.95 13.13
C LYS A 1014 -14.46 5.04 13.05
N THR A 1015 -15.60 5.52 13.54
CA THR A 1015 -16.90 4.89 13.36
C THR A 1015 -17.90 5.93 12.85
N GLU A 1016 -18.45 5.67 11.66
CA GLU A 1016 -19.62 6.37 11.14
C GLU A 1016 -20.89 5.64 11.62
N LEU A 1017 -21.71 6.36 12.38
CA LEU A 1017 -22.99 5.94 12.91
C LEU A 1017 -24.07 6.30 11.92
N ILE A 1018 -24.62 5.30 11.23
CA ILE A 1018 -25.71 5.49 10.28
C ILE A 1018 -26.98 4.90 10.89
N LEU A 1019 -28.04 5.70 11.00
CA LEU A 1019 -29.30 5.27 11.59
C LEU A 1019 -30.41 5.22 10.56
N PHE A 1020 -31.10 4.09 10.53
CA PHE A 1020 -32.27 3.87 9.71
C PHE A 1020 -33.50 3.66 10.60
N ASN A 1021 -34.62 4.27 10.26
CA ASN A 1021 -35.87 3.98 10.94
C ASN A 1021 -36.49 2.65 10.45
N ASN A 1022 -37.55 2.18 11.11
CA ASN A 1022 -38.27 0.96 10.72
C ASN A 1022 -38.85 0.97 9.30
N LYS A 1023 -38.93 2.15 8.65
CA LYS A 1023 -39.38 2.27 7.27
C LYS A 1023 -38.25 2.14 6.25
N GLY A 1024 -36.99 2.12 6.70
CA GLY A 1024 -35.80 2.09 5.85
C GLY A 1024 -35.31 3.47 5.41
N GLU A 1025 -35.80 4.55 6.04
CA GLU A 1025 -35.40 5.93 5.73
C GLU A 1025 -34.14 6.29 6.52
N LEU A 1026 -33.21 6.99 5.88
CA LEU A 1026 -31.98 7.48 6.50
C LEU A 1026 -32.34 8.63 7.48
N VAL A 1027 -32.07 8.42 8.77
CA VAL A 1027 -32.37 9.37 9.85
C VAL A 1027 -31.20 10.33 10.05
N THR A 1028 -29.98 9.80 10.20
CA THR A 1028 -28.76 10.58 10.40
C THR A 1028 -27.52 9.75 10.04
N SER A 1029 -26.43 10.44 9.69
CA SER A 1029 -25.07 9.90 9.68
C SER A 1029 -24.18 10.79 10.55
N ILE A 1030 -23.49 10.21 11.53
CA ILE A 1030 -22.61 10.94 12.44
C ILE A 1030 -21.28 10.21 12.52
N VAL A 1031 -20.18 10.92 12.29
CA VAL A 1031 -18.83 10.36 12.48
C VAL A 1031 -18.39 10.57 13.92
N THR A 1032 -17.81 9.51 14.48
CA THR A 1032 -17.26 9.48 15.84
C THR A 1032 -15.90 8.79 15.84
N SER A 1033 -15.04 9.24 16.74
CA SER A 1033 -13.71 8.66 16.98
C SER A 1033 -13.32 8.90 18.44
N SER A 1034 -12.31 8.17 18.94
CA SER A 1034 -11.74 8.43 20.26
C SER A 1034 -11.11 9.83 20.37
N LEU A 1035 -10.54 10.31 19.28
CA LEU A 1035 -10.01 11.67 19.13
C LEU A 1035 -10.52 12.26 17.82
N LEU A 1036 -11.40 13.25 17.91
CA LEU A 1036 -11.94 14.00 16.78
C LEU A 1036 -11.48 15.45 16.92
N LEU A 1037 -10.72 15.95 15.95
CA LEU A 1037 -10.31 17.35 15.91
C LEU A 1037 -11.20 18.10 14.92
N GLU A 1038 -12.01 19.04 15.42
CA GLU A 1038 -12.91 19.88 14.62
C GLU A 1038 -12.95 21.31 15.18
N GLY A 1039 -13.24 22.29 14.31
CA GLY A 1039 -13.31 23.70 14.71
C GLY A 1039 -12.07 24.18 15.47
N LEU A 1040 -12.25 24.70 16.69
CA LEU A 1040 -11.15 25.19 17.53
C LEU A 1040 -10.15 24.09 17.95
N GLY A 1041 -10.54 22.81 17.89
CA GLY A 1041 -9.64 21.69 18.16
C GLY A 1041 -8.49 21.57 17.14
N LEU A 1042 -8.59 22.25 16.00
CA LEU A 1042 -7.55 22.29 14.95
C LEU A 1042 -6.45 23.33 15.24
N LEU A 1043 -6.67 24.27 16.16
CA LEU A 1043 -5.72 25.35 16.49
C LEU A 1043 -4.31 24.86 16.87
N PRO A 1044 -4.12 23.77 17.63
CA PRO A 1044 -2.78 23.25 17.92
C PRO A 1044 -2.00 22.88 16.66
N LEU A 1045 -2.67 22.26 15.67
CA LEU A 1045 -2.05 21.88 14.39
C LEU A 1045 -1.73 23.12 13.54
N LEU A 1046 -2.65 24.09 13.51
CA LEU A 1046 -2.42 25.37 12.82
C LEU A 1046 -1.21 26.09 13.43
N PHE A 1047 -1.11 26.11 14.77
CA PHE A 1047 0.03 26.70 15.47
C PHE A 1047 1.33 26.00 15.12
N ILE A 1048 1.35 24.66 15.04
CA ILE A 1048 2.56 23.89 14.65
C ILE A 1048 3.03 24.28 13.24
N PHE A 1049 2.14 24.27 12.25
CA PHE A 1049 2.51 24.63 10.87
C PHE A 1049 2.94 26.10 10.78
N PHE A 1050 2.15 27.01 11.35
CA PHE A 1050 2.42 28.45 11.27
C PHE A 1050 3.70 28.85 11.99
N THR A 1051 3.95 28.34 13.20
CA THR A 1051 5.19 28.61 13.93
C THR A 1051 6.40 28.03 13.21
N SER A 1052 6.30 26.81 12.66
CA SER A 1052 7.36 26.22 11.85
C SER A 1052 7.68 27.07 10.63
N LEU A 1053 6.64 27.55 9.93
CA LEU A 1053 6.77 28.47 8.79
C LEU A 1053 7.48 29.77 9.18
N VAL A 1054 7.05 30.43 10.25
CA VAL A 1054 7.62 31.71 10.71
C VAL A 1054 9.07 31.54 11.17
N LEU A 1055 9.37 30.49 11.96
CA LEU A 1055 10.72 30.21 12.42
C LEU A 1055 11.66 29.84 11.26
N TYR A 1056 11.16 29.12 10.26
CA TYR A 1056 11.91 28.79 9.06
C TYR A 1056 12.24 30.05 8.25
N ILE A 1057 11.24 30.89 7.98
CA ILE A 1057 11.39 32.19 7.31
C ILE A 1057 12.40 33.09 8.05
N TYR A 1058 12.29 33.16 9.37
CA TYR A 1058 13.21 33.93 10.22
C TYR A 1058 14.65 33.42 10.09
N SER A 1059 14.84 32.09 10.14
CA SER A 1059 16.16 31.46 9.99
C SER A 1059 16.74 31.74 8.59
N SER A 1060 15.92 31.64 7.53
CA SER A 1060 16.32 31.97 6.15
C SER A 1060 16.76 33.42 5.99
N LYS A 1061 16.14 34.36 6.71
CA LYS A 1061 16.49 35.78 6.65
C LYS A 1061 17.86 36.10 7.24
N HIS A 1062 18.21 35.44 8.35
CA HIS A 1062 19.41 35.76 9.13
C HIS A 1062 20.61 34.86 8.85
N GLU A 1063 20.43 33.83 8.01
CA GLU A 1063 21.51 33.01 7.49
C GLU A 1063 22.60 33.88 6.81
N LYS A 1064 23.79 33.93 7.42
CA LYS A 1064 25.00 34.52 6.83
C LYS A 1064 25.63 33.55 5.83
N HIS A 1065 26.09 34.06 4.69
CA HIS A 1065 26.82 33.25 3.72
C HIS A 1065 28.14 32.78 4.30
N CYS A 1066 28.31 31.46 4.37
CA CYS A 1066 29.62 30.83 4.37
C CYS A 1066 30.01 30.70 2.90
N GLU A 1067 30.85 31.60 2.38
CA GLU A 1067 31.43 31.39 1.06
C GLU A 1067 32.22 30.08 1.09
N LEU A 1068 31.87 29.15 0.19
CA LEU A 1068 32.76 28.07 -0.20
C LEU A 1068 33.91 28.75 -0.93
N SER A 1069 35.00 29.03 -0.22
CA SER A 1069 36.20 29.62 -0.81
C SER A 1069 36.66 28.75 -1.98
N SER A 1070 36.39 29.18 -3.20
CA SER A 1070 37.12 28.69 -4.36
C SER A 1070 38.55 29.14 -4.16
N GLY A 1071 39.46 28.20 -3.92
CA GLY A 1071 40.87 28.48 -3.66
C GLY A 1071 41.46 29.41 -4.72
N SER A 1072 41.67 30.66 -4.32
CA SER A 1072 42.75 31.49 -4.82
C SER A 1072 43.92 31.34 -3.85
N SER A 1073 44.73 30.30 -4.05
CA SER A 1073 46.09 30.23 -3.50
C SER A 1073 46.91 29.27 -4.34
N GLN A 1074 47.64 29.86 -5.30
CA GLN A 1074 48.83 29.40 -6.04
C GLN A 1074 48.82 28.05 -6.77
#